data_AF-A0A9P4TE96-F1
#
_entry.id   AF-A0A9P4TE96-F1
#
_cell.length_a   1.000
_cell.length_b   1.000
_cell.length_c   1.000
_cell.angle_alpha   90.00
_cell.angle_beta   90.00
_cell.angle_gamma   90.00
#
_symmetry.space_group_name_H-M   'P 1'
#
loop_
_entity.id
_entity.type
_entity.pdbx_description
1 polymer ?
#
loop_
_entity_poly.entity_id
_entity_poly.type
_entity_poly.pdbx_seq_one_letter_code
_entity_poly.pdbx_strand_id
1 'polypeptide(L)'
;MRPSRQRLVPLFVILSTLLSLVAAQYGGSDQAHAKQKPLGSKSTPSGSAQPSWTSKWGTTEEAERQGKGHGAFEEATSLLLKVKPAAAPWYNFDKNAGVVGAGAYYAKELFFLLFMNGPTEPQPFTINSEPKKLSQPLSHAVELLEDAAAENDADAIFTLAEMNFYGNYSHPRNYSEAFRRYHQLATLDGNASAQHMVGFMYATGIGGAVEQDQARAMLYHTLAAEGGDVRSEMTIAYRHSSGISTPRNCDESVHFYREVAKKAIAYMRSGPPGGHSMPRESFRIADEEGGVYGEGASASSSGMNAKTGSVHSDAYSSLDDVVEYMDLQARKGDARASFNLAKLNYDGARNAKRDLPAAKKRFLELARMYWDKNGKTKQGVSPLTQKLAAKAAGFLGRMFLRGEGMPQSFDIAKTWFRRGIEHGDALSQYSMGLMYLKGLGVPVNPVKAAELFGAAADDDLAVAQVRLGALFLDQGDVSVAMKYFDLAARHGHLEAYYYLAELAHHGVGRDKSCHVASAYYKIVAEKAELISTSFPEANEAYANGDLETALVRYMMAAEQGFEVGQANVAYLLDQVKPKFTIGSLIPSMQKKASLASDAVLALIYWTRSAEQKNVDSMVKMGDYYLQGLGTSPDHEKAAACYQAAAETLRSAQSMWNLGWMHENGIGVDQDFHLAKRHYDLALETNPREAHLPVLLALYKLRFRSWWNTITNGKIKSIQEEPVVKKDFSLSEWLSAFLEAELAGWDDYEPDDYEDHLDGGDGYYGDDIDSDILESLVILALSGALAFLLYYRAQRQRRQEEERQRQAQQAAQHLQGNANVNANNAQPQQGQGFQPNDMFWAGGGAGL
;
A
#
# COMPACT_ATOMS: atom_id res chain seq x y z
N MET A 1 30.41 30.42 33.21
CA MET A 1 31.24 29.43 32.49
C MET A 1 30.68 29.25 31.08
N ARG A 2 31.42 29.65 30.04
CA ARG A 2 31.05 29.43 28.63
C ARG A 2 31.55 28.03 28.21
N PRO A 3 30.74 27.13 27.65
CA PRO A 3 31.25 25.89 27.09
C PRO A 3 31.87 26.17 25.71
N SER A 4 33.07 25.63 25.48
CA SER A 4 33.89 25.89 24.29
C SER A 4 33.39 25.09 23.08
N ARG A 5 33.18 25.80 21.97
CA ARG A 5 32.74 25.31 20.65
C ARG A 5 33.78 24.45 19.90
N GLN A 6 34.87 24.01 20.53
CA GLN A 6 36.03 23.47 19.81
C GLN A 6 35.99 21.96 19.50
N ARG A 7 34.97 21.21 19.93
CA ARG A 7 34.87 19.76 19.66
C ARG A 7 33.95 19.35 18.50
N LEU A 8 33.23 20.28 17.88
CA LEU A 8 32.35 19.99 16.72
C LEU A 8 33.03 20.19 15.36
N VAL A 9 34.12 20.97 15.30
CA VAL A 9 34.85 21.26 14.07
C VAL A 9 35.47 20.01 13.40
N PRO A 10 36.10 19.05 14.10
CA PRO A 10 36.66 17.87 13.43
C PRO A 10 35.57 16.96 12.86
N LEU A 11 34.40 16.87 13.50
CA LEU A 11 33.27 16.09 13.02
C LEU A 11 32.65 16.72 11.76
N PHE A 12 32.62 18.05 11.69
CA PHE A 12 32.15 18.82 10.54
C PHE A 12 33.06 18.66 9.31
N VAL A 13 34.38 18.58 9.52
CA VAL A 13 35.37 18.37 8.45
C VAL A 13 35.37 16.91 7.97
N ILE A 14 35.17 15.94 8.87
CA ILE A 14 35.06 14.53 8.50
C ILE A 14 33.76 14.25 7.73
N LEU A 15 32.62 14.82 8.15
CA LEU A 15 31.36 14.67 7.41
C LEU A 15 31.43 15.35 6.03
N SER A 16 31.99 16.56 5.94
CA SER A 16 32.06 17.30 4.67
C SER A 16 32.98 16.64 3.65
N THR A 17 34.09 16.04 4.11
CA THR A 17 35.01 15.30 3.24
C THR A 17 34.42 13.97 2.76
N LEU A 18 33.71 13.22 3.62
CA LEU A 18 32.97 12.01 3.24
C LEU A 18 31.87 12.31 2.21
N LEU A 19 31.10 13.40 2.39
CA LEU A 19 30.06 13.84 1.45
C LEU A 19 30.63 14.21 0.07
N SER A 20 31.80 14.84 0.02
CA SER A 20 32.45 15.21 -1.25
C SER A 20 32.99 14.02 -2.05
N LEU A 21 33.43 12.96 -1.38
CA LEU A 21 33.94 11.73 -2.01
C LEU A 21 32.82 10.86 -2.60
N VAL A 22 31.66 10.81 -1.95
CA VAL A 22 30.47 10.07 -2.44
C VAL A 22 29.84 10.77 -3.66
N ALA A 23 29.81 12.10 -3.68
CA ALA A 23 29.30 12.88 -4.81
C ALA A 23 30.11 12.65 -6.12
N ALA A 24 31.40 12.34 -6.02
CA ALA A 24 32.25 12.08 -7.17
C ALA A 24 32.03 10.70 -7.81
N GLN A 25 31.48 9.73 -7.08
CA GLN A 25 31.26 8.35 -7.57
C GLN A 25 29.90 8.15 -8.26
N TYR A 26 28.90 8.99 -7.99
CA TYR A 26 27.54 8.84 -8.54
C TYR A 26 27.27 9.66 -9.83
N GLY A 27 28.27 10.36 -10.36
CA GLY A 27 28.12 11.26 -11.52
C GLY A 27 27.87 10.60 -12.89
N GLY A 28 27.45 9.34 -12.95
CA GLY A 28 27.35 8.61 -14.22
C GLY A 28 26.30 7.51 -14.23
N SER A 29 25.01 7.82 -14.09
CA SER A 29 23.96 6.91 -14.59
C SER A 29 22.57 7.49 -14.81
N ASP A 30 22.34 8.82 -14.78
CA ASP A 30 21.00 9.36 -15.10
C ASP A 30 20.92 9.95 -16.51
N GLN A 31 20.91 9.07 -17.51
CA GLN A 31 20.53 9.38 -18.89
C GLN A 31 19.37 8.50 -19.36
N ALA A 32 18.20 8.67 -18.76
CA ALA A 32 16.96 8.08 -19.29
C ALA A 32 15.72 8.99 -19.19
N HIS A 33 15.89 10.27 -18.83
CA HIS A 33 14.79 11.22 -18.69
C HIS A 33 14.74 12.18 -19.88
N ALA A 34 14.02 11.83 -20.93
CA ALA A 34 13.43 12.77 -21.90
C ALA A 34 12.67 12.05 -23.02
N LYS A 35 11.48 11.51 -22.75
CA LYS A 35 10.43 11.31 -23.77
C LYS A 35 9.03 11.42 -23.16
N GLN A 36 8.71 12.57 -22.56
CA GLN A 36 7.31 13.01 -22.58
C GLN A 36 7.06 13.61 -23.96
N LYS A 37 6.31 12.90 -24.81
CA LYS A 37 5.70 13.53 -25.98
C LYS A 37 4.64 14.51 -25.46
N PRO A 38 4.56 15.75 -25.96
CA PRO A 38 3.39 16.57 -25.70
C PRO A 38 2.16 15.83 -26.24
N LEU A 39 1.16 15.63 -25.38
CA LEU A 39 -0.16 15.15 -25.74
C LEU A 39 -0.89 16.29 -26.49
N GLY A 40 -0.53 16.42 -27.77
CA GLY A 40 -1.14 17.33 -28.74
C GLY A 40 -1.04 16.84 -30.19
N SER A 41 -0.37 15.70 -30.45
CA SER A 41 -0.36 15.14 -31.80
C SER A 41 -1.68 14.41 -32.08
N LYS A 42 -2.53 14.99 -32.93
CA LYS A 42 -3.58 14.24 -33.64
C LYS A 42 -2.98 12.95 -34.18
N SER A 43 -3.57 11.81 -33.82
CA SER A 43 -3.23 10.52 -34.43
C SER A 43 -3.65 10.54 -35.90
N THR A 44 -2.72 10.80 -36.81
CA THR A 44 -2.95 10.56 -38.25
C THR A 44 -2.94 9.05 -38.51
N PRO A 45 -4.03 8.46 -39.04
CA PRO A 45 -3.96 7.12 -39.62
C PRO A 45 -3.21 7.22 -40.94
N SER A 46 -2.15 6.42 -41.09
CA SER A 46 -1.55 6.16 -42.39
C SER A 46 -2.56 5.41 -43.26
N GLY A 47 -3.24 6.10 -44.16
CA GLY A 47 -4.15 5.52 -45.11
C GLY A 47 -4.76 6.60 -45.99
N SER A 48 -4.36 6.61 -47.24
CA SER A 48 -4.80 7.55 -48.28
C SER A 48 -6.33 7.67 -48.40
N ALA A 49 -6.86 8.84 -48.04
CA ALA A 49 -8.04 9.45 -48.66
C ALA A 49 -8.17 10.90 -48.16
N GLN A 50 -8.05 11.88 -49.06
CA GLN A 50 -8.46 13.26 -48.78
C GLN A 50 -9.96 13.30 -48.45
N PRO A 51 -10.37 14.18 -47.53
CA PRO A 51 -11.56 14.98 -47.83
C PRO A 51 -11.26 16.47 -47.64
N SER A 52 -11.57 17.21 -48.70
CA SER A 52 -11.64 18.66 -48.74
C SER A 52 -12.77 19.18 -47.83
N TRP A 53 -12.41 19.93 -46.79
CA TRP A 53 -13.30 20.90 -46.16
C TRP A 53 -12.55 22.22 -46.05
N THR A 54 -12.80 23.10 -47.02
CA THR A 54 -12.38 24.51 -46.95
C THR A 54 -13.56 25.30 -46.37
N SER A 55 -13.50 25.66 -45.08
CA SER A 55 -14.34 26.73 -44.54
C SER A 55 -13.78 28.06 -45.06
N LYS A 56 -14.36 28.49 -46.17
CA LYS A 56 -13.90 29.65 -46.94
C LYS A 56 -14.49 30.94 -46.39
N TRP A 57 -14.07 31.37 -45.19
CA TRP A 57 -14.18 32.76 -44.70
C TRP A 57 -13.17 32.99 -43.57
N GLY A 58 -11.92 33.23 -43.93
CA GLY A 58 -10.88 33.79 -43.07
C GLY A 58 -10.07 34.75 -43.93
N THR A 59 -9.84 35.96 -43.44
CA THR A 59 -9.08 36.96 -44.20
C THR A 59 -7.63 36.49 -44.35
N THR A 60 -6.98 36.78 -45.48
CA THR A 60 -5.57 36.37 -45.75
C THR A 60 -4.58 36.84 -44.68
N GLU A 61 -4.93 37.88 -43.93
CA GLU A 61 -4.13 38.36 -42.78
C GLU A 61 -4.24 37.48 -41.53
N GLU A 62 -5.37 36.81 -41.28
CA GLU A 62 -5.55 35.90 -40.12
C GLU A 62 -4.75 34.61 -40.30
N ALA A 63 -4.67 34.09 -41.54
CA ALA A 63 -3.89 32.91 -41.87
C ALA A 63 -2.36 33.17 -41.80
N GLU A 64 -1.91 34.36 -42.22
CA GLU A 64 -0.49 34.76 -42.09
C GLU A 64 -0.10 35.06 -40.63
N ARG A 65 -1.02 35.58 -39.81
CA ARG A 65 -0.79 35.77 -38.37
C ARG A 65 -0.74 34.44 -37.62
N GLN A 66 -1.69 33.53 -37.85
CA GLN A 66 -1.66 32.17 -37.25
C GLN A 66 -0.37 31.40 -37.60
N GLY A 67 0.18 31.59 -38.81
CA GLY A 67 1.45 30.99 -39.20
C GLY A 67 2.69 31.54 -38.47
N LYS A 68 2.64 32.77 -37.95
CA LYS A 68 3.76 33.37 -37.18
C LYS A 68 3.76 32.91 -35.72
N GLY A 69 2.61 32.96 -35.04
CA GLY A 69 2.45 32.48 -33.67
C GLY A 69 2.79 31.00 -33.52
N HIS A 70 2.36 30.18 -34.49
CA HIS A 70 2.72 28.77 -34.50
C HIS A 70 4.22 28.53 -34.71
N GLY A 71 4.88 29.31 -35.57
CA GLY A 71 6.33 29.25 -35.75
C GLY A 71 7.11 29.61 -34.48
N ALA A 72 6.66 30.63 -33.75
CA ALA A 72 7.23 31.00 -32.45
C ALA A 72 7.04 29.90 -31.39
N PHE A 73 5.89 29.21 -31.40
CA PHE A 73 5.64 28.05 -30.54
C PHE A 73 6.60 26.88 -30.83
N GLU A 74 6.82 26.55 -32.11
CA GLU A 74 7.79 25.51 -32.49
C GLU A 74 9.22 25.86 -32.03
N GLU A 75 9.62 27.12 -32.18
CA GLU A 75 10.93 27.58 -31.70
C GLU A 75 11.03 27.46 -30.17
N ALA A 76 10.00 27.92 -29.45
CA ALA A 76 9.95 27.85 -27.99
C ALA A 76 10.01 26.41 -27.48
N THR A 77 9.24 25.49 -28.06
CA THR A 77 9.28 24.07 -27.67
C THR A 77 10.64 23.43 -27.93
N SER A 78 11.32 23.81 -29.02
CA SER A 78 12.70 23.38 -29.30
C SER A 78 13.70 23.86 -28.24
N LEU A 79 13.48 25.05 -27.66
CA LEU A 79 14.28 25.59 -26.56
C LEU A 79 13.96 24.89 -25.24
N LEU A 80 12.69 24.64 -24.96
CA LEU A 80 12.25 23.90 -23.77
C LEU A 80 12.84 22.48 -23.71
N LEU A 81 12.94 21.79 -24.84
CA LEU A 81 13.60 20.48 -24.93
C LEU A 81 15.10 20.51 -24.57
N LYS A 82 15.74 21.67 -24.67
CA LYS A 82 17.15 21.86 -24.29
C LYS A 82 17.32 22.20 -22.81
N VAL A 83 16.25 22.63 -22.14
CA VAL A 83 16.27 22.93 -20.70
C VAL A 83 16.36 21.61 -19.95
N LYS A 84 17.50 21.39 -19.29
CA LYS A 84 17.64 20.25 -18.38
C LYS A 84 16.68 20.45 -17.20
N PRO A 85 16.00 19.37 -16.74
CA PRO A 85 15.25 19.46 -15.50
C PRO A 85 16.19 19.90 -14.37
N ALA A 86 15.66 20.60 -13.36
CA ALA A 86 16.41 20.84 -12.14
C ALA A 86 16.89 19.47 -11.63
N ALA A 87 18.21 19.30 -11.51
CA ALA A 87 18.74 18.09 -10.89
C ALA A 87 18.09 17.95 -9.52
N ALA A 88 17.71 16.72 -9.15
CA ALA A 88 17.34 16.42 -7.78
C ALA A 88 18.42 17.04 -6.87
N PRO A 89 18.03 17.72 -5.78
CA PRO A 89 19.02 18.40 -4.95
C PRO A 89 20.15 17.44 -4.61
N TRP A 90 21.41 17.89 -4.66
CA TRP A 90 22.60 17.04 -4.47
C TRP A 90 22.62 16.25 -3.14
N TYR A 91 21.70 16.56 -2.23
CA TYR A 91 21.49 15.95 -0.93
C TYR A 91 20.30 14.96 -0.88
N ASN A 92 19.62 14.69 -2.00
CA ASN A 92 18.55 13.70 -2.08
C ASN A 92 19.19 12.30 -2.21
N PHE A 93 19.53 11.71 -1.07
CA PHE A 93 20.03 10.35 -1.00
C PHE A 93 18.87 9.39 -0.84
N ASP A 94 18.85 8.36 -1.67
CA ASP A 94 17.86 7.31 -1.57
C ASP A 94 18.10 6.47 -0.32
N LYS A 95 17.05 6.16 0.45
CA LYS A 95 17.15 5.36 1.68
C LYS A 95 17.69 3.95 1.37
N ASN A 96 17.51 3.51 0.14
CA ASN A 96 17.77 2.16 -0.34
C ASN A 96 19.06 2.02 -1.15
N ALA A 97 19.92 3.05 -1.23
CA ALA A 97 21.17 3.00 -2.01
C ALA A 97 22.33 2.24 -1.29
N GLY A 98 22.04 1.07 -0.72
CA GLY A 98 22.98 0.22 0.02
C GLY A 98 23.47 0.84 1.33
N VAL A 99 24.43 0.20 2.00
CA VAL A 99 24.94 0.62 3.34
C VAL A 99 25.50 2.05 3.32
N VAL A 100 26.14 2.46 2.22
CA VAL A 100 26.71 3.81 2.07
C VAL A 100 25.61 4.85 1.81
N GLY A 101 24.60 4.53 1.01
CA GLY A 101 23.45 5.40 0.75
C GLY A 101 22.56 5.57 1.97
N ALA A 102 22.23 4.47 2.66
CA ALA A 102 21.50 4.50 3.93
C ALA A 102 22.29 5.25 5.00
N GLY A 103 23.61 5.02 5.09
CA GLY A 103 24.50 5.76 5.98
C GLY A 103 24.50 7.27 5.69
N ALA A 104 24.56 7.67 4.42
CA ALA A 104 24.48 9.07 4.00
C ALA A 104 23.10 9.68 4.30
N TYR A 105 22.02 8.92 4.08
CA TYR A 105 20.65 9.33 4.38
C TYR A 105 20.44 9.57 5.88
N TYR A 106 20.81 8.61 6.74
CA TYR A 106 20.67 8.78 8.18
C TYR A 106 21.63 9.83 8.73
N ALA A 107 22.84 9.95 8.18
CA ALA A 107 23.76 11.05 8.53
C ALA A 107 23.19 12.42 8.14
N LYS A 108 22.49 12.52 6.99
CA LYS A 108 21.77 13.72 6.55
C LYS A 108 20.63 14.05 7.52
N GLU A 109 19.75 13.10 7.83
CA GLU A 109 18.64 13.31 8.77
C GLU A 109 19.15 13.75 10.15
N LEU A 110 20.20 13.08 10.65
CA LEU A 110 20.84 13.44 11.91
C LEU A 110 21.48 14.83 11.85
N PHE A 111 22.12 15.19 10.72
CA PHE A 111 22.74 16.50 10.51
C PHE A 111 21.69 17.62 10.47
N PHE A 112 20.58 17.43 9.75
CA PHE A 112 19.49 18.40 9.75
C PHE A 112 18.87 18.49 11.14
N LEU A 113 18.50 17.38 11.79
CA LEU A 113 17.95 17.38 13.15
C LEU A 113 18.84 18.11 14.17
N LEU A 114 20.16 17.96 14.08
CA LEU A 114 21.10 18.49 15.07
C LEU A 114 21.60 19.91 14.77
N PHE A 115 21.66 20.34 13.50
CA PHE A 115 22.40 21.54 13.10
C PHE A 115 21.63 22.53 12.24
N MET A 116 20.49 22.13 11.67
CA MET A 116 19.63 23.02 10.89
C MET A 116 18.25 22.98 11.53
N ASN A 117 17.69 24.12 11.96
CA ASN A 117 16.23 24.17 12.10
C ASN A 117 15.69 23.65 10.75
N GLY A 118 14.98 22.52 10.75
CA GLY A 118 14.72 21.73 9.54
C GLY A 118 14.28 22.61 8.39
N PRO A 119 14.62 22.27 7.13
CA PRO A 119 14.20 23.09 5.98
C PRO A 119 12.72 23.40 6.17
N THR A 120 12.38 24.69 6.12
CA THR A 120 10.99 25.11 6.12
C THR A 120 10.36 24.38 4.94
N GLU A 121 9.64 23.30 5.21
CA GLU A 121 8.71 22.72 4.25
C GLU A 121 7.95 23.92 3.71
N PRO A 122 8.07 24.25 2.40
CA PRO A 122 7.26 25.30 1.83
C PRO A 122 5.83 24.88 2.16
N GLN A 123 5.08 25.80 2.76
CA GLN A 123 3.69 25.49 3.08
C GLN A 123 3.04 25.11 1.77
N PRO A 124 2.33 23.95 1.70
CA PRO A 124 1.53 23.66 0.54
C PRO A 124 0.66 24.89 0.31
N PHE A 125 0.65 25.40 -0.93
CA PHE A 125 -0.09 26.61 -1.34
C PHE A 125 0.59 27.98 -1.09
N THR A 126 1.85 28.07 -0.64
CA THR A 126 2.52 29.39 -0.57
C THR A 126 3.06 29.88 -1.91
N ILE A 127 2.56 31.03 -2.34
CA ILE A 127 3.12 31.83 -3.43
C ILE A 127 4.50 32.31 -2.97
N ASN A 128 5.58 31.62 -3.38
CA ASN A 128 6.92 32.13 -3.21
C ASN A 128 7.04 33.42 -4.05
N SER A 129 6.91 34.58 -3.39
CA SER A 129 6.84 35.90 -4.00
C SER A 129 8.19 36.46 -4.46
N GLU A 130 9.29 35.71 -4.32
CA GLU A 130 10.59 36.12 -4.82
C GLU A 130 10.79 35.61 -6.26
N PRO A 131 10.98 36.48 -7.25
CA PRO A 131 11.19 36.07 -8.62
C PRO A 131 12.54 35.36 -8.72
N LYS A 132 12.52 34.01 -8.77
CA LYS A 132 13.68 33.24 -9.16
C LYS A 132 14.08 33.67 -10.57
N LYS A 133 15.32 34.14 -10.74
CA LYS A 133 15.85 34.48 -12.07
C LYS A 133 15.83 33.21 -12.94
N LEU A 134 15.01 33.24 -13.97
CA LEU A 134 14.90 32.15 -14.95
C LEU A 134 16.24 31.97 -15.67
N SER A 135 16.55 30.74 -16.07
CA SER A 135 17.71 30.49 -16.94
C SER A 135 17.50 31.18 -18.29
N GLN A 136 18.57 31.66 -18.91
CA GLN A 136 18.50 32.43 -20.15
C GLN A 136 17.78 31.70 -21.32
N PRO A 137 17.92 30.36 -21.49
CA PRO A 137 17.13 29.62 -22.49
C PRO A 137 15.65 29.53 -22.13
N LEU A 138 15.33 29.43 -20.85
CA LEU A 138 13.96 29.33 -20.36
C LEU A 138 13.24 30.68 -20.46
N SER A 139 13.89 31.79 -20.13
CA SER A 139 13.31 33.12 -20.27
C SER A 139 12.96 33.42 -21.73
N HIS A 140 13.88 33.11 -22.66
CA HIS A 140 13.62 33.29 -24.09
C HIS A 140 12.49 32.40 -24.60
N ALA A 141 12.42 31.15 -24.14
CA ALA A 141 11.30 30.27 -24.48
C ALA A 141 9.95 30.80 -23.96
N VAL A 142 9.93 31.35 -22.74
CA VAL A 142 8.72 31.96 -22.17
C VAL A 142 8.31 33.23 -22.92
N GLU A 143 9.27 34.06 -23.34
CA GLU A 143 9.01 35.25 -24.18
C GLU A 143 8.36 34.85 -25.50
N LEU A 144 8.92 33.86 -26.22
CA LEU A 144 8.35 33.35 -27.47
C LEU A 144 6.95 32.74 -27.27
N LEU A 145 6.72 32.04 -26.16
CA LEU A 145 5.40 31.52 -25.82
C LEU A 145 4.39 32.63 -25.51
N GLU A 146 4.81 33.69 -24.83
CA GLU A 146 3.96 34.85 -24.54
C GLU A 146 3.60 35.62 -25.82
N ASP A 147 4.55 35.76 -26.75
CA ASP A 147 4.29 36.33 -28.08
C ASP A 147 3.29 35.48 -28.86
N ALA A 148 3.48 34.16 -28.90
CA ALA A 148 2.53 33.24 -29.54
C ALA A 148 1.14 33.25 -28.87
N ALA A 149 1.10 33.33 -27.53
CA ALA A 149 -0.16 33.42 -26.77
C ALA A 149 -0.88 34.76 -27.00
N ALA A 150 -0.15 35.85 -27.24
CA ALA A 150 -0.73 37.14 -27.61
C ALA A 150 -1.41 37.07 -29.01
N GLU A 151 -0.94 36.18 -29.88
CA GLU A 151 -1.57 35.87 -31.16
C GLU A 151 -2.73 34.85 -31.05
N ASN A 152 -3.12 34.46 -29.82
CA ASN A 152 -4.14 33.45 -29.52
C ASN A 152 -3.81 32.04 -30.04
N ASP A 153 -2.54 31.68 -30.11
CA ASP A 153 -2.14 30.29 -30.36
C ASP A 153 -2.56 29.39 -29.19
N ALA A 154 -3.37 28.37 -29.48
CA ALA A 154 -3.96 27.49 -28.47
C ALA A 154 -2.91 26.67 -27.72
N ASP A 155 -1.90 26.16 -28.43
CA ASP A 155 -0.86 25.30 -27.88
C ASP A 155 0.10 26.09 -26.98
N ALA A 156 0.42 27.33 -27.36
CA ALA A 156 1.21 28.26 -26.55
C ALA A 156 0.48 28.62 -25.25
N ILE A 157 -0.81 28.98 -25.32
CA ILE A 157 -1.62 29.29 -24.13
C ILE A 157 -1.67 28.09 -23.18
N PHE A 158 -1.91 26.88 -23.71
CA PHE A 158 -1.96 25.66 -22.91
C PHE A 158 -0.61 25.37 -22.24
N THR A 159 0.49 25.46 -23.00
CA THR A 159 1.84 25.21 -22.48
C THR A 159 2.23 26.18 -21.38
N LEU A 160 1.93 27.49 -21.55
CA LEU A 160 2.14 28.48 -20.50
C LEU A 160 1.28 28.19 -19.26
N ALA A 161 0.03 27.75 -19.43
CA ALA A 161 -0.84 27.38 -18.32
C ALA A 161 -0.26 26.19 -17.53
N GLU A 162 0.19 25.14 -18.21
CA GLU A 162 0.85 23.97 -17.62
C GLU A 162 2.15 24.34 -16.89
N MET A 163 2.97 25.23 -17.48
CA MET A 163 4.19 25.74 -16.85
C MET A 163 3.90 26.52 -15.56
N ASN A 164 2.86 27.36 -15.56
CA ASN A 164 2.43 28.10 -14.38
C ASN A 164 1.77 27.19 -13.33
N PHE A 165 1.07 26.14 -13.73
CA PHE A 165 0.35 25.24 -12.83
C PHE A 165 1.28 24.22 -12.15
N TYR A 166 2.06 23.46 -12.93
CA TYR A 166 2.94 22.41 -12.39
C TYR A 166 4.33 22.90 -12.01
N GLY A 167 4.78 24.04 -12.56
CA GLY A 167 6.16 24.51 -12.41
C GLY A 167 7.16 23.73 -13.26
N ASN A 168 6.72 23.20 -14.40
CA ASN A 168 7.57 22.46 -15.34
C ASN A 168 8.79 23.30 -15.77
N TYR A 169 9.89 22.64 -16.10
CA TYR A 169 11.16 23.29 -16.50
C TYR A 169 11.77 24.20 -15.44
N SER A 170 11.41 24.03 -14.16
CA SER A 170 11.79 24.93 -13.05
C SER A 170 11.16 26.33 -13.14
N HIS A 171 10.05 26.46 -13.88
CA HIS A 171 9.24 27.67 -13.91
C HIS A 171 8.54 27.87 -12.55
N PRO A 172 8.45 29.10 -12.01
CA PRO A 172 7.73 29.34 -10.76
C PRO A 172 6.23 29.03 -10.91
N ARG A 173 5.63 28.45 -9.87
CA ARG A 173 4.19 28.17 -9.84
C ARG A 173 3.40 29.46 -9.61
N ASN A 174 2.38 29.66 -10.42
CA ASN A 174 1.42 30.75 -10.27
C ASN A 174 0.04 30.26 -10.70
N TYR A 175 -0.76 29.81 -9.74
CA TYR A 175 -2.09 29.27 -10.01
C TYR A 175 -3.04 30.33 -10.59
N SER A 176 -2.92 31.60 -10.20
CA SER A 176 -3.79 32.67 -10.72
C SER A 176 -3.57 32.92 -12.21
N GLU A 177 -2.31 32.96 -12.65
CA GLU A 177 -1.98 33.07 -14.07
C GLU A 177 -2.36 31.79 -14.84
N ALA A 178 -2.13 30.61 -14.25
CA ALA A 178 -2.58 29.35 -14.85
C ALA A 178 -4.11 29.34 -15.09
N PHE A 179 -4.89 29.76 -14.09
CA PHE A 179 -6.35 29.87 -14.21
C PHE A 179 -6.75 30.81 -15.34
N ARG A 180 -6.15 32.01 -15.41
CA ARG A 180 -6.44 32.98 -16.46
C ARG A 180 -6.21 32.39 -17.85
N ARG A 181 -5.10 31.66 -18.05
CA ARG A 181 -4.76 31.04 -19.34
C ARG A 181 -5.65 29.84 -19.68
N TYR A 182 -5.92 28.95 -18.72
CA TYR A 182 -6.87 27.85 -18.95
C TYR A 182 -8.28 28.36 -19.27
N HIS A 183 -8.74 29.39 -18.55
CA HIS A 183 -10.02 30.01 -18.82
C HIS A 183 -10.05 30.69 -20.20
N GLN A 184 -8.98 31.43 -20.57
CA GLN A 184 -8.84 32.01 -21.90
C GLN A 184 -8.98 30.93 -22.98
N LEU A 185 -8.23 29.83 -22.87
CA LEU A 185 -8.26 28.74 -23.84
C LEU A 185 -9.62 28.03 -23.90
N ALA A 186 -10.24 27.79 -22.73
CA ALA A 186 -11.57 27.20 -22.64
C ALA A 186 -12.64 28.07 -23.33
N THR A 187 -12.50 29.39 -23.31
CA THR A 187 -13.43 30.32 -23.99
C THR A 187 -13.15 30.50 -25.48
N LEU A 188 -11.90 30.38 -25.93
CA LEU A 188 -11.52 30.60 -27.32
C LEU A 188 -11.84 29.38 -28.21
N ASP A 189 -11.38 28.20 -27.81
CA ASP A 189 -11.40 26.99 -28.63
C ASP A 189 -12.36 25.92 -28.08
N GLY A 190 -12.79 26.06 -26.83
CA GLY A 190 -13.57 25.02 -26.16
C GLY A 190 -12.75 23.76 -25.86
N ASN A 191 -11.43 23.91 -25.72
CA ASN A 191 -10.51 22.80 -25.49
C ASN A 191 -10.88 22.00 -24.21
N ALA A 192 -11.13 20.69 -24.37
CA ALA A 192 -11.61 19.83 -23.29
C ALA A 192 -10.62 19.72 -22.12
N SER A 193 -9.31 19.65 -22.39
CA SER A 193 -8.26 19.61 -21.35
C SER A 193 -8.21 20.92 -20.57
N ALA A 194 -8.37 22.06 -21.24
CA ALA A 194 -8.43 23.36 -20.56
C ALA A 194 -9.69 23.48 -19.70
N GLN A 195 -10.85 23.05 -20.21
CA GLN A 195 -12.10 23.01 -19.46
C GLN A 195 -12.01 22.08 -18.24
N HIS A 196 -11.35 20.93 -18.36
CA HIS A 196 -11.05 20.04 -17.24
C HIS A 196 -10.28 20.77 -16.13
N MET A 197 -9.20 21.47 -16.50
CA MET A 197 -8.38 22.20 -15.53
C MET A 197 -9.16 23.35 -14.87
N VAL A 198 -9.96 24.10 -15.63
CA VAL A 198 -10.86 25.13 -15.07
C VAL A 198 -11.85 24.52 -14.07
N GLY A 199 -12.47 23.39 -14.44
CA GLY A 199 -13.39 22.64 -13.57
C GLY A 199 -12.71 22.19 -12.28
N PHE A 200 -11.50 21.64 -12.38
CA PHE A 200 -10.69 21.21 -11.24
C PHE A 200 -10.33 22.37 -10.31
N MET A 201 -9.95 23.52 -10.86
CA MET A 201 -9.60 24.70 -10.08
C MET A 201 -10.83 25.26 -9.34
N TYR A 202 -12.01 25.31 -9.96
CA TYR A 202 -13.26 25.66 -9.27
C TYR A 202 -13.66 24.63 -8.21
N ALA A 203 -13.42 23.33 -8.44
CA ALA A 203 -13.76 22.27 -7.50
C ALA A 203 -12.93 22.35 -6.21
N THR A 204 -11.65 22.70 -6.35
CA THR A 204 -10.67 22.62 -5.25
C THR A 204 -10.32 23.97 -4.63
N GLY A 205 -10.49 25.08 -5.36
CA GLY A 205 -10.04 26.40 -4.93
C GLY A 205 -8.51 26.51 -4.79
N ILE A 206 -7.77 25.67 -5.52
CA ILE A 206 -6.33 25.48 -5.35
C ILE A 206 -5.53 26.78 -5.43
N GLY A 207 -4.64 26.98 -4.46
CA GLY A 207 -3.72 28.12 -4.40
C GLY A 207 -4.40 29.48 -4.22
N GLY A 208 -5.68 29.51 -3.85
CA GLY A 208 -6.46 30.75 -3.75
C GLY A 208 -6.63 31.48 -5.09
N ALA A 209 -6.37 30.80 -6.21
CA ALA A 209 -6.49 31.39 -7.55
C ALA A 209 -7.94 31.73 -7.91
N VAL A 210 -8.87 30.94 -7.40
CA VAL A 210 -10.31 31.09 -7.61
C VAL A 210 -11.06 30.61 -6.37
N GLU A 211 -12.19 31.23 -6.07
CA GLU A 211 -13.08 30.75 -5.01
C GLU A 211 -13.70 29.42 -5.39
N GLN A 212 -13.88 28.54 -4.40
CA GLN A 212 -14.46 27.23 -4.60
C GLN A 212 -15.94 27.36 -5.03
N ASP A 213 -16.27 26.82 -6.19
CA ASP A 213 -17.62 26.84 -6.76
C ASP A 213 -17.93 25.49 -7.41
N GLN A 214 -18.66 24.66 -6.68
CA GLN A 214 -19.00 23.31 -7.12
C GLN A 214 -19.95 23.29 -8.33
N ALA A 215 -20.78 24.32 -8.52
CA ALA A 215 -21.72 24.39 -9.64
C ALA A 215 -20.97 24.70 -10.95
N ARG A 216 -20.05 25.67 -10.91
CA ARG A 216 -19.16 25.94 -12.05
C ARG A 216 -18.24 24.77 -12.33
N ALA A 217 -17.69 24.13 -11.29
CA ALA A 217 -16.88 22.92 -11.46
C ALA A 217 -17.64 21.83 -12.22
N MET A 218 -18.89 21.56 -11.82
CA MET A 218 -19.76 20.59 -12.49
C MET A 218 -19.99 20.96 -13.96
N LEU A 219 -20.26 22.24 -14.25
CA LEU A 219 -20.47 22.73 -15.62
C LEU A 219 -19.25 22.47 -16.51
N TYR A 220 -18.06 22.93 -16.10
CA TYR A 220 -16.85 22.79 -16.89
C TYR A 220 -16.41 21.34 -17.05
N HIS A 221 -16.55 20.50 -16.02
CA HIS A 221 -16.29 19.07 -16.16
C HIS A 221 -17.28 18.38 -17.10
N THR A 222 -18.55 18.81 -17.12
CA THR A 222 -19.52 18.27 -18.08
C THR A 222 -19.14 18.63 -19.52
N LEU A 223 -18.77 19.89 -19.77
CA LEU A 223 -18.30 20.33 -21.09
C LEU A 223 -17.04 19.58 -21.52
N ALA A 224 -16.08 19.40 -20.61
CA ALA A 224 -14.86 18.65 -20.89
C ALA A 224 -15.14 17.17 -21.16
N ALA A 225 -16.07 16.55 -20.41
CA ALA A 225 -16.47 15.16 -20.60
C ALA A 225 -17.15 14.95 -21.97
N GLU A 226 -18.06 15.84 -22.37
CA GLU A 226 -18.64 15.84 -23.72
C GLU A 226 -17.59 16.11 -24.82
N GLY A 227 -16.55 16.88 -24.48
CA GLY A 227 -15.35 17.07 -25.31
C GLY A 227 -14.43 15.84 -25.38
N GLY A 228 -14.73 14.76 -24.67
CA GLY A 228 -13.99 13.50 -24.68
C GLY A 228 -12.79 13.43 -23.74
N ASP A 229 -12.65 14.37 -22.80
CA ASP A 229 -11.60 14.33 -21.77
C ASP A 229 -11.88 13.20 -20.76
N VAL A 230 -10.98 12.21 -20.73
CA VAL A 230 -11.13 10.99 -19.93
C VAL A 230 -11.21 11.30 -18.43
N ARG A 231 -10.44 12.30 -17.96
CA ARG A 231 -10.40 12.67 -16.54
C ARG A 231 -11.73 13.28 -16.10
N SER A 232 -12.31 14.15 -16.92
CA SER A 232 -13.61 14.75 -16.63
C SER A 232 -14.75 13.76 -16.77
N GLU A 233 -14.71 12.85 -17.74
CA GLU A 233 -15.67 11.74 -17.82
C GLU A 233 -15.68 10.92 -16.52
N MET A 234 -14.49 10.57 -15.99
CA MET A 234 -14.35 9.91 -14.68
C MET A 234 -14.93 10.74 -13.53
N THR A 235 -14.56 12.03 -13.45
CA THR A 235 -15.02 12.94 -12.39
C THR A 235 -16.54 13.09 -12.39
N ILE A 236 -17.17 13.28 -13.55
CA ILE A 236 -18.62 13.41 -13.67
C ILE A 236 -19.33 12.10 -13.33
N ALA A 237 -18.80 10.97 -13.82
CA ALA A 237 -19.35 9.65 -13.51
C ALA A 237 -19.35 9.37 -11.99
N TYR A 238 -18.24 9.73 -11.32
CA TYR A 238 -18.12 9.64 -9.87
C TYR A 238 -19.10 10.58 -9.15
N ARG A 239 -19.16 11.86 -9.55
CA ARG A 239 -20.06 12.86 -8.95
C ARG A 239 -21.53 12.44 -9.03
N HIS A 240 -21.98 11.89 -10.16
CA HIS A 240 -23.35 11.36 -10.29
C HIS A 240 -23.59 10.08 -9.48
N SER A 241 -22.57 9.21 -9.32
CA SER A 241 -22.71 8.00 -8.49
C SER A 241 -22.80 8.32 -7.00
N SER A 242 -21.94 9.20 -6.50
CA SER A 242 -21.85 9.56 -5.08
C SER A 242 -22.91 10.60 -4.69
N GLY A 243 -23.37 11.43 -5.64
CA GLY A 243 -24.31 12.53 -5.40
C GLY A 243 -23.61 13.82 -4.96
N ILE A 244 -22.44 14.10 -5.51
CA ILE A 244 -21.63 15.30 -5.18
C ILE A 244 -22.05 16.42 -6.12
N SER A 245 -22.59 17.51 -5.58
CA SER A 245 -23.08 18.68 -6.33
C SER A 245 -24.27 18.40 -7.26
N THR A 246 -24.75 17.15 -7.31
CA THR A 246 -25.90 16.70 -8.09
C THR A 246 -26.63 15.58 -7.33
N PRO A 247 -27.93 15.36 -7.56
CA PRO A 247 -28.61 14.16 -7.07
C PRO A 247 -27.98 12.89 -7.65
N ARG A 248 -28.02 11.79 -6.88
CA ARG A 248 -27.53 10.49 -7.35
C ARG A 248 -28.30 10.05 -8.60
N ASN A 249 -27.57 9.80 -9.69
CA ASN A 249 -28.14 9.32 -10.95
C ASN A 249 -27.25 8.21 -11.53
N CYS A 250 -27.75 6.98 -11.50
CA CYS A 250 -27.00 5.83 -11.98
C CYS A 250 -26.88 5.79 -13.51
N ASP A 251 -27.88 6.27 -14.26
CA ASP A 251 -27.87 6.18 -15.73
C ASP A 251 -26.82 7.11 -16.33
N GLU A 252 -26.72 8.35 -15.83
CA GLU A 252 -25.67 9.30 -16.22
C GLU A 252 -24.29 8.80 -15.82
N SER A 253 -24.16 8.23 -14.61
CA SER A 253 -22.90 7.62 -14.17
C SER A 253 -22.48 6.48 -15.09
N VAL A 254 -23.41 5.61 -15.49
CA VAL A 254 -23.14 4.53 -16.46
C VAL A 254 -22.73 5.07 -17.81
N HIS A 255 -23.35 6.14 -18.31
CA HIS A 255 -23.00 6.75 -19.59
C HIS A 255 -21.52 7.12 -19.65
N PHE A 256 -21.04 7.94 -18.70
CA PHE A 256 -19.66 8.40 -18.69
C PHE A 256 -18.66 7.30 -18.33
N TYR A 257 -18.94 6.44 -17.33
CA TYR A 257 -18.05 5.32 -17.03
C TYR A 257 -17.93 4.33 -18.19
N ARG A 258 -19.00 4.12 -18.96
CA ARG A 258 -18.98 3.27 -20.15
C ARG A 258 -18.07 3.85 -21.24
N GLU A 259 -18.10 5.15 -21.49
CA GLU A 259 -17.20 5.77 -22.48
C GLU A 259 -15.73 5.66 -22.07
N VAL A 260 -15.40 5.88 -20.79
CA VAL A 260 -14.05 5.64 -20.27
C VAL A 260 -13.66 4.17 -20.39
N ALA A 261 -14.55 3.25 -20.05
CA ALA A 261 -14.31 1.81 -20.15
C ALA A 261 -14.07 1.38 -21.61
N LYS A 262 -14.80 1.93 -22.58
CA LYS A 262 -14.53 1.70 -24.01
C LYS A 262 -13.13 2.17 -24.40
N LYS A 263 -12.72 3.36 -23.97
CA LYS A 263 -11.35 3.88 -24.20
C LYS A 263 -10.29 2.99 -23.55
N ALA A 264 -10.54 2.50 -22.33
CA ALA A 264 -9.68 1.56 -21.63
C ALA A 264 -9.52 0.22 -22.38
N ILE A 265 -10.62 -0.37 -22.85
CA ILE A 265 -10.59 -1.61 -23.62
C ILE A 265 -9.93 -1.39 -24.99
N ALA A 266 -10.18 -0.25 -25.65
CA ALA A 266 -9.52 0.10 -26.90
C ALA A 266 -8.01 0.23 -26.72
N TYR A 267 -7.56 0.94 -25.67
CA TYR A 267 -6.15 1.04 -25.32
C TYR A 267 -5.54 -0.34 -25.03
N MET A 268 -6.18 -1.16 -24.21
CA MET A 268 -5.67 -2.49 -23.90
C MET A 268 -5.55 -3.35 -25.18
N ARG A 269 -6.53 -3.29 -26.10
CA ARG A 269 -6.53 -4.05 -27.36
C ARG A 269 -5.57 -3.52 -28.41
N SER A 270 -5.20 -2.24 -28.39
CA SER A 270 -4.23 -1.65 -29.33
C SER A 270 -2.80 -2.12 -29.09
N GLY A 271 -2.55 -2.87 -28.02
CA GLY A 271 -1.23 -3.37 -27.67
C GLY A 271 -0.73 -4.52 -28.54
N PRO A 272 0.46 -5.05 -28.21
CA PRO A 272 1.02 -6.23 -28.87
C PRO A 272 0.07 -7.42 -28.75
N PRO A 273 0.26 -8.53 -29.49
CA PRO A 273 -0.55 -9.74 -29.32
C PRO A 273 -0.70 -10.13 -27.84
N GLY A 274 -1.95 -10.11 -27.35
CA GLY A 274 -2.29 -10.31 -25.93
C GLY A 274 -2.61 -9.02 -25.14
N GLY A 275 -2.53 -7.83 -25.76
CA GLY A 275 -2.91 -6.54 -25.20
C GLY A 275 -1.80 -5.80 -24.45
N HIS A 276 -2.01 -4.54 -24.11
CA HIS A 276 -1.14 -3.80 -23.19
C HIS A 276 -1.25 -4.38 -21.77
N SER A 277 -0.13 -4.44 -21.06
CA SER A 277 -0.12 -4.68 -19.61
C SER A 277 -0.65 -3.42 -18.91
N MET A 278 -1.55 -3.60 -17.95
CA MET A 278 -2.12 -2.52 -17.15
C MET A 278 -1.50 -2.60 -15.73
N PRO A 279 -0.33 -1.96 -15.49
CA PRO A 279 0.25 -1.93 -14.15
C PRO A 279 -0.65 -1.10 -13.22
N ARG A 280 -0.67 -1.48 -11.95
CA ARG A 280 -1.34 -0.74 -10.89
C ARG A 280 -0.31 0.12 -10.16
N GLU A 281 -0.51 1.42 -10.22
CA GLU A 281 0.28 2.47 -9.57
C GLU A 281 -0.48 3.10 -8.40
N SER A 282 -1.80 2.86 -8.28
CA SER A 282 -2.59 3.27 -7.12
C SER A 282 -2.23 2.47 -5.87
N PHE A 283 -1.52 3.10 -4.93
CA PHE A 283 -1.33 2.60 -3.58
C PHE A 283 -1.49 3.71 -2.54
N ARG A 284 -1.87 3.33 -1.32
CA ARG A 284 -1.99 4.27 -0.22
C ARG A 284 -0.62 4.50 0.38
N ILE A 285 -0.17 5.76 0.41
CA ILE A 285 1.16 6.11 0.95
C ILE A 285 1.24 5.81 2.44
N ALA A 286 0.14 5.96 3.18
CA ALA A 286 0.08 5.66 4.60
C ALA A 286 0.40 4.18 4.90
N ASP A 287 0.03 3.26 4.01
CA ASP A 287 0.26 1.82 4.21
C ASP A 287 1.76 1.45 4.22
N GLU A 288 2.64 2.30 3.66
CA GLU A 288 4.09 2.11 3.76
C GLU A 288 4.62 2.35 5.18
N GLU A 289 3.94 3.21 5.94
CA GLU A 289 4.28 3.58 7.32
C GLU A 289 3.51 2.73 8.34
N GLY A 290 2.90 1.63 7.89
CA GLY A 290 2.05 0.76 8.72
C GLY A 290 0.61 1.24 8.81
N GLY A 291 0.17 2.14 7.93
CA GLY A 291 -1.17 2.69 7.87
C GLY A 291 -1.33 4.01 8.61
N VAL A 292 -2.53 4.59 8.58
CA VAL A 292 -2.79 5.97 9.02
C VAL A 292 -2.57 6.18 10.54
N TYR A 293 -2.69 5.11 11.33
CA TYR A 293 -2.44 5.10 12.78
C TYR A 293 -1.10 4.45 13.14
N GLY A 294 -0.33 4.01 12.15
CA GLY A 294 0.88 3.22 12.32
C GLY A 294 0.62 1.72 12.45
N GLU A 295 1.72 0.98 12.51
CA GLU A 295 1.76 -0.47 12.48
C GLU A 295 1.02 -1.11 13.66
N GLY A 296 0.16 -2.08 13.34
CA GLY A 296 -0.65 -2.85 14.28
C GLY A 296 -1.87 -2.13 14.86
N ALA A 297 -2.01 -0.82 14.60
CA ALA A 297 -3.21 -0.05 14.95
C ALA A 297 -4.14 0.15 13.74
N SER A 298 -3.54 0.36 12.56
CA SER A 298 -4.29 0.59 11.32
C SER A 298 -4.86 -0.71 10.77
N ALA A 299 -6.01 -0.65 10.12
CA ALA A 299 -6.62 -1.82 9.49
C ALA A 299 -5.73 -2.45 8.41
N SER A 300 -4.88 -1.64 7.75
CA SER A 300 -3.93 -2.14 6.74
C SER A 300 -2.75 -2.94 7.31
N SER A 301 -2.51 -2.87 8.63
CA SER A 301 -1.36 -3.50 9.28
C SER A 301 -1.73 -4.30 10.55
N SER A 302 -3.02 -4.56 10.78
CA SER A 302 -3.51 -5.26 11.97
C SER A 302 -4.33 -6.51 11.64
N GLY A 303 -4.42 -7.43 12.61
CA GLY A 303 -5.20 -8.66 12.49
C GLY A 303 -4.77 -9.53 11.31
N MET A 304 -5.70 -9.86 10.41
CA MET A 304 -5.43 -10.66 9.20
C MET A 304 -4.52 -9.94 8.19
N ASN A 305 -4.47 -8.61 8.23
CA ASN A 305 -3.65 -7.80 7.33
C ASN A 305 -2.25 -7.51 7.91
N ALA A 306 -1.99 -7.91 9.17
CA ALA A 306 -0.69 -7.73 9.78
C ALA A 306 0.38 -8.55 9.06
N LYS A 307 1.59 -8.00 8.93
CA LYS A 307 2.72 -8.72 8.35
C LYS A 307 3.19 -9.81 9.32
N THR A 308 2.83 -11.06 9.06
CA THR A 308 3.29 -12.21 9.85
C THR A 308 4.47 -12.90 9.18
N GLY A 309 5.61 -12.96 9.87
CA GLY A 309 6.79 -13.67 9.39
C GLY A 309 6.60 -15.18 9.53
N SER A 310 7.07 -15.92 8.52
CA SER A 310 7.20 -17.38 8.63
C SER A 310 8.47 -17.72 9.41
N VAL A 311 8.57 -18.92 9.98
CA VAL A 311 9.78 -19.45 10.63
C VAL A 311 11.02 -19.32 9.74
N HIS A 312 10.84 -19.29 8.42
CA HIS A 312 11.90 -19.18 7.42
C HIS A 312 12.00 -17.82 6.71
N SER A 313 11.14 -16.85 7.05
CA SER A 313 11.12 -15.53 6.40
C SER A 313 10.65 -14.42 7.32
N ASP A 314 11.45 -13.36 7.41
CA ASP A 314 11.08 -12.16 8.16
C ASP A 314 9.95 -11.39 7.42
N ALA A 315 8.87 -11.10 8.14
CA ALA A 315 7.73 -10.30 7.66
C ALA A 315 8.13 -8.87 7.30
N TYR A 316 9.20 -8.37 7.91
CA TYR A 316 9.68 -7.01 7.78
C TYR A 316 10.76 -6.84 6.70
N SER A 317 11.08 -7.91 5.96
CA SER A 317 12.02 -7.82 4.85
C SER A 317 11.51 -6.85 3.78
N SER A 318 12.37 -5.91 3.36
CA SER A 318 12.01 -5.00 2.28
C SER A 318 11.91 -5.78 0.96
N LEU A 319 11.16 -5.26 -0.01
CA LEU A 319 11.08 -5.90 -1.34
C LEU A 319 12.48 -6.13 -1.94
N ASP A 320 13.40 -5.18 -1.71
CA ASP A 320 14.77 -5.27 -2.20
C ASP A 320 15.53 -6.44 -1.53
N ASP A 321 15.38 -6.64 -0.22
CA ASP A 321 15.96 -7.77 0.50
C ASP A 321 15.39 -9.11 0.00
N VAL A 322 14.09 -9.15 -0.26
CA VAL A 322 13.41 -10.33 -0.82
C VAL A 322 13.95 -10.63 -2.23
N VAL A 323 14.14 -9.60 -3.05
CA VAL A 323 14.71 -9.72 -4.40
C VAL A 323 16.16 -10.19 -4.35
N GLU A 324 16.97 -9.64 -3.44
CA GLU A 324 18.36 -10.07 -3.25
C GLU A 324 18.42 -11.52 -2.76
N TYR A 325 17.58 -11.90 -1.80
CA TYR A 325 17.45 -13.27 -1.33
C TYR A 325 17.05 -14.22 -2.48
N MET A 326 16.04 -13.86 -3.28
CA MET A 326 15.63 -14.64 -4.44
C MET A 326 16.75 -14.73 -5.48
N ASP A 327 17.54 -13.67 -5.69
CA ASP A 327 18.68 -13.71 -6.59
C ASP A 327 19.76 -14.68 -6.09
N LEU A 328 20.04 -14.66 -4.79
CA LEU A 328 20.98 -15.58 -4.16
C LEU A 328 20.51 -17.03 -4.28
N GLN A 329 19.23 -17.31 -4.05
CA GLN A 329 18.66 -18.65 -4.23
C GLN A 329 18.65 -19.09 -5.70
N ALA A 330 18.34 -18.18 -6.63
CA ALA A 330 18.43 -18.45 -8.06
C ALA A 330 19.86 -18.81 -8.48
N ARG A 331 20.89 -18.12 -7.96
CA ARG A 331 22.30 -18.45 -8.20
C ARG A 331 22.71 -19.82 -7.65
N LYS A 332 22.07 -20.27 -6.57
CA LYS A 332 22.24 -21.64 -6.04
C LYS A 332 21.57 -22.71 -6.91
N GLY A 333 20.76 -22.30 -7.88
CA GLY A 333 20.05 -23.21 -8.78
C GLY A 333 18.61 -23.53 -8.34
N ASP A 334 18.02 -22.76 -7.41
CA ASP A 334 16.61 -22.92 -7.09
C ASP A 334 15.73 -22.45 -8.26
N ALA A 335 14.93 -23.37 -8.79
CA ALA A 335 14.02 -23.12 -9.89
C ALA A 335 12.88 -22.18 -9.50
N ARG A 336 12.38 -22.25 -8.25
CA ARG A 336 11.25 -21.44 -7.78
C ARG A 336 11.65 -19.98 -7.63
N ALA A 337 12.75 -19.70 -6.93
CA ALA A 337 13.31 -18.35 -6.84
C ALA A 337 13.65 -17.78 -8.23
N SER A 338 14.26 -18.59 -9.11
CA SER A 338 14.58 -18.17 -10.48
C SER A 338 13.35 -17.75 -11.27
N PHE A 339 12.26 -18.52 -11.19
CA PHE A 339 11.00 -18.22 -11.87
C PHE A 339 10.33 -16.97 -11.32
N ASN A 340 10.20 -16.87 -9.99
CA ASN A 340 9.55 -15.74 -9.33
C ASN A 340 10.28 -14.43 -9.63
N LEU A 341 11.60 -14.45 -9.58
CA LEU A 341 12.41 -13.28 -9.90
C LEU A 341 12.39 -12.94 -11.40
N ALA A 342 12.32 -13.93 -12.29
CA ALA A 342 12.12 -13.68 -13.72
C ALA A 342 10.75 -13.03 -13.99
N LYS A 343 9.69 -13.53 -13.35
CA LYS A 343 8.34 -12.96 -13.42
C LYS A 343 8.31 -11.53 -12.87
N LEU A 344 8.94 -11.29 -11.72
CA LEU A 344 9.04 -9.95 -11.13
C LEU A 344 9.71 -8.95 -12.09
N ASN A 345 10.80 -9.36 -12.74
CA ASN A 345 11.47 -8.51 -13.75
C ASN A 345 10.61 -8.31 -15.01
N TYR A 346 9.75 -9.27 -15.36
CA TYR A 346 8.87 -9.19 -16.53
C TYR A 346 7.62 -8.34 -16.29
N ASP A 347 6.97 -8.48 -15.14
CA ASP A 347 5.76 -7.73 -14.79
C ASP A 347 6.12 -6.35 -14.22
N GLY A 348 7.26 -6.25 -13.52
CA GLY A 348 7.61 -5.12 -12.67
C GLY A 348 6.95 -5.23 -11.28
N ALA A 349 7.42 -4.41 -10.35
CA ALA A 349 6.78 -4.18 -9.05
C ALA A 349 6.82 -2.70 -8.70
N ARG A 350 6.10 -2.32 -7.65
CA ARG A 350 5.96 -0.94 -7.18
C ARG A 350 7.30 -0.19 -7.10
N ASN A 351 8.32 -0.81 -6.51
CA ASN A 351 9.65 -0.20 -6.34
C ASN A 351 10.67 -0.68 -7.39
N ALA A 352 10.28 -1.58 -8.30
CA ALA A 352 11.18 -2.19 -9.28
C ALA A 352 10.58 -2.10 -10.68
N LYS A 353 11.13 -1.18 -11.49
CA LYS A 353 10.73 -1.02 -12.89
C LYS A 353 11.00 -2.32 -13.68
N ARG A 354 10.18 -2.55 -14.70
CA ARG A 354 10.27 -3.71 -15.58
C ARG A 354 11.63 -3.80 -16.30
N ASP A 355 12.33 -4.93 -16.12
CA ASP A 355 13.60 -5.26 -16.79
C ASP A 355 13.42 -6.51 -17.68
N LEU A 356 13.03 -6.26 -18.94
CA LEU A 356 12.80 -7.31 -19.93
C LEU A 356 14.08 -8.10 -20.29
N PRO A 357 15.26 -7.46 -20.51
CA PRO A 357 16.49 -8.20 -20.72
C PRO A 357 16.85 -9.17 -19.58
N ALA A 358 16.75 -8.72 -18.32
CA ALA A 358 17.03 -9.58 -17.16
C ALA A 358 16.01 -10.72 -17.04
N ALA A 359 14.72 -10.42 -17.25
CA ALA A 359 13.66 -11.44 -17.25
C ALA A 359 13.95 -12.54 -18.29
N LYS A 360 14.27 -12.14 -19.53
CA LYS A 360 14.62 -13.09 -20.61
C LYS A 360 15.79 -13.99 -20.23
N LYS A 361 16.85 -13.42 -19.66
CA LYS A 361 18.05 -14.18 -19.26
C LYS A 361 17.67 -15.26 -18.26
N ARG A 362 16.92 -14.91 -17.22
CA ARG A 362 16.50 -15.83 -16.17
C ARG A 362 15.52 -16.90 -16.68
N PHE A 363 14.54 -16.51 -17.52
CA PHE A 363 13.65 -17.50 -18.15
C PHE A 363 14.41 -18.49 -19.04
N LEU A 364 15.43 -18.04 -19.77
CA LEU A 364 16.30 -18.93 -20.56
C LEU A 364 17.14 -19.85 -19.68
N GLU A 365 17.66 -19.36 -18.54
CA GLU A 365 18.38 -20.19 -17.57
C GLU A 365 17.48 -21.28 -17.00
N LEU A 366 16.26 -20.93 -16.60
CA LEU A 366 15.26 -21.87 -16.11
C LEU A 366 14.85 -22.89 -17.16
N ALA A 367 14.58 -22.45 -18.39
CA ALA A 367 14.31 -23.36 -19.51
C ALA A 367 15.50 -24.32 -19.77
N ARG A 368 16.75 -23.86 -19.60
CA ARG A 368 17.96 -24.68 -19.76
C ARG A 368 18.17 -25.71 -18.66
N MET A 369 17.49 -25.58 -17.52
CA MET A 369 17.49 -26.63 -16.49
C MET A 369 16.82 -27.91 -17.00
N TYR A 370 15.84 -27.78 -17.90
CA TYR A 370 15.09 -28.91 -18.45
C TYR A 370 15.44 -29.24 -19.92
N TRP A 371 15.52 -28.25 -20.81
CA TRP A 371 15.90 -28.44 -22.22
C TRP A 371 17.37 -28.08 -22.47
N ASP A 372 18.08 -28.93 -23.20
CA ASP A 372 19.44 -28.61 -23.69
C ASP A 372 19.40 -27.59 -24.84
N LYS A 373 20.56 -27.04 -25.24
CA LYS A 373 20.72 -26.13 -26.39
C LYS A 373 20.13 -26.70 -27.69
N ASN A 374 20.16 -28.03 -27.83
CA ASN A 374 19.61 -28.77 -28.97
C ASN A 374 18.10 -29.07 -28.84
N GLY A 375 17.45 -28.67 -27.74
CA GLY A 375 16.04 -28.92 -27.48
C GLY A 375 15.71 -30.31 -26.92
N LYS A 376 16.71 -31.13 -26.57
CA LYS A 376 16.51 -32.43 -25.91
C LYS A 376 16.23 -32.26 -24.42
N THR A 377 15.32 -33.05 -23.87
CA THR A 377 14.97 -33.05 -22.45
C THR A 377 16.06 -33.73 -21.61
N LYS A 378 16.44 -33.12 -20.48
CA LYS A 378 17.36 -33.73 -19.51
C LYS A 378 16.61 -34.73 -18.62
N GLN A 379 17.20 -35.90 -18.38
CA GLN A 379 16.64 -36.91 -17.49
C GLN A 379 17.04 -36.63 -16.03
N GLY A 380 16.18 -36.99 -15.08
CA GLY A 380 16.42 -36.83 -13.63
C GLY A 380 16.14 -35.42 -13.08
N VAL A 381 15.36 -34.61 -13.79
CA VAL A 381 14.95 -33.26 -13.33
C VAL A 381 13.73 -33.37 -12.42
N SER A 382 13.67 -32.54 -11.37
CA SER A 382 12.51 -32.48 -10.47
C SER A 382 11.21 -32.13 -11.23
N PRO A 383 10.07 -32.75 -10.90
CA PRO A 383 8.77 -32.41 -11.49
C PRO A 383 8.41 -30.93 -11.36
N LEU A 384 8.80 -30.29 -10.24
CA LEU A 384 8.60 -28.86 -10.03
C LEU A 384 9.39 -28.04 -11.06
N THR A 385 10.66 -28.36 -11.26
CA THR A 385 11.53 -27.68 -12.24
C THR A 385 11.00 -27.88 -13.66
N GLN A 386 10.42 -29.05 -13.96
CA GLN A 386 9.77 -29.30 -15.25
C GLN A 386 8.54 -28.40 -15.45
N LYS A 387 7.64 -28.30 -14.47
CA LYS A 387 6.45 -27.42 -14.52
C LYS A 387 6.86 -25.94 -14.65
N LEU A 388 7.85 -25.50 -13.88
CA LEU A 388 8.36 -24.12 -13.94
C LEU A 388 9.10 -23.82 -15.26
N ALA A 389 9.84 -24.79 -15.82
CA ALA A 389 10.45 -24.65 -17.13
C ALA A 389 9.38 -24.52 -18.23
N ALA A 390 8.27 -25.27 -18.14
CA ALA A 390 7.13 -25.11 -19.05
C ALA A 390 6.49 -23.72 -18.96
N LYS A 391 6.23 -23.22 -17.74
CA LYS A 391 5.75 -21.84 -17.54
C LYS A 391 6.74 -20.81 -18.12
N ALA A 392 8.04 -21.00 -17.89
CA ALA A 392 9.08 -20.13 -18.45
C ALA A 392 9.12 -20.17 -19.99
N ALA A 393 8.88 -21.33 -20.61
CA ALA A 393 8.73 -21.46 -22.05
C ALA A 393 7.53 -20.65 -22.57
N GLY A 394 6.41 -20.64 -21.84
CA GLY A 394 5.26 -19.79 -22.14
C GLY A 394 5.60 -18.29 -22.14
N PHE A 395 6.31 -17.82 -21.11
CA PHE A 395 6.77 -16.42 -21.04
C PHE A 395 7.77 -16.09 -22.16
N LEU A 396 8.75 -16.95 -22.42
CA LEU A 396 9.69 -16.77 -23.53
C LEU A 396 8.96 -16.69 -24.87
N GLY A 397 8.05 -17.63 -25.13
CA GLY A 397 7.22 -17.64 -26.32
C GLY A 397 6.43 -16.34 -26.47
N ARG A 398 5.85 -15.83 -25.37
CA ARG A 398 5.16 -14.54 -25.34
C ARG A 398 6.10 -13.37 -25.64
N MET A 399 7.30 -13.34 -25.08
CA MET A 399 8.30 -12.30 -25.37
C MET A 399 8.68 -12.30 -26.86
N PHE A 400 8.89 -13.48 -27.47
CA PHE A 400 9.15 -13.62 -28.90
C PHE A 400 7.95 -13.23 -29.77
N LEU A 401 6.74 -13.56 -29.35
CA LEU A 401 5.49 -13.21 -30.02
C LEU A 401 5.26 -11.69 -30.03
N ARG A 402 5.61 -11.01 -28.94
CA ARG A 402 5.37 -9.57 -28.74
C ARG A 402 6.54 -8.68 -29.14
N GLY A 403 7.75 -9.22 -29.27
CA GLY A 403 8.97 -8.43 -29.47
C GLY A 403 9.38 -7.64 -28.23
N GLU A 404 9.08 -8.16 -27.03
CA GLU A 404 9.37 -7.48 -25.77
C GLU A 404 10.80 -7.78 -25.31
N GLY A 405 11.65 -6.75 -25.26
CA GLY A 405 13.06 -6.87 -24.89
C GLY A 405 13.93 -7.57 -25.95
N MET A 406 13.38 -7.86 -27.13
CA MET A 406 14.08 -8.50 -28.24
C MET A 406 13.32 -8.40 -29.58
N PRO A 407 13.96 -8.69 -30.73
CA PRO A 407 13.26 -8.76 -32.01
C PRO A 407 12.14 -9.81 -32.01
N GLN A 408 11.00 -9.45 -32.60
CA GLN A 408 9.84 -10.35 -32.74
C GLN A 408 10.17 -11.52 -33.66
N SER A 409 9.76 -12.73 -33.27
CA SER A 409 9.90 -13.94 -34.09
C SER A 409 8.78 -14.94 -33.80
N PHE A 410 7.87 -15.11 -34.75
CA PHE A 410 6.73 -16.02 -34.61
C PHE A 410 7.14 -17.50 -34.64
N ASP A 411 8.16 -17.85 -35.43
CA ASP A 411 8.64 -19.25 -35.50
C ASP A 411 9.25 -19.70 -34.18
N ILE A 412 10.10 -18.85 -33.57
CA ILE A 412 10.70 -19.15 -32.27
C ILE A 412 9.62 -19.17 -31.19
N ALA A 413 8.67 -18.23 -31.22
CA ALA A 413 7.53 -18.23 -30.30
C ALA A 413 6.76 -19.55 -30.35
N LYS A 414 6.44 -20.02 -31.56
CA LYS A 414 5.76 -21.30 -31.80
C LYS A 414 6.53 -22.49 -31.24
N THR A 415 7.86 -22.51 -31.36
CA THR A 415 8.68 -23.60 -30.80
C THR A 415 8.64 -23.63 -29.27
N TRP A 416 8.65 -22.46 -28.62
CA TRP A 416 8.54 -22.38 -27.17
C TRP A 416 7.14 -22.72 -26.66
N PHE A 417 6.10 -22.25 -27.34
CA PHE A 417 4.74 -22.62 -26.99
C PHE A 417 4.46 -24.12 -27.14
N ARG A 418 5.03 -24.78 -28.16
CA ARG A 418 4.92 -26.25 -28.28
C ARG A 418 5.52 -26.96 -27.06
N ARG A 419 6.69 -26.53 -26.60
CA ARG A 419 7.35 -27.07 -25.40
C ARG A 419 6.54 -26.84 -24.12
N GLY A 420 5.88 -25.68 -24.00
CA GLY A 420 4.97 -25.42 -22.88
C GLY A 420 3.71 -26.29 -22.93
N ILE A 421 3.10 -26.44 -24.12
CA ILE A 421 1.89 -27.24 -24.33
C ILE A 421 2.13 -28.72 -24.04
N GLU A 422 3.31 -29.27 -24.35
CA GLU A 422 3.72 -30.64 -24.02
C GLU A 422 3.63 -30.96 -22.51
N HIS A 423 3.63 -29.93 -21.66
CA HIS A 423 3.52 -30.04 -20.20
C HIS A 423 2.30 -29.31 -19.62
N GLY A 424 1.31 -28.97 -20.46
CA GLY A 424 0.06 -28.35 -19.99
C GLY A 424 0.20 -26.90 -19.52
N ASP A 425 1.10 -26.10 -20.10
CA ASP A 425 1.17 -24.68 -19.76
C ASP A 425 0.02 -23.88 -20.42
N ALA A 426 -0.91 -23.40 -19.58
CA ALA A 426 -2.07 -22.62 -20.00
C ALA A 426 -1.71 -21.37 -20.81
N LEU A 427 -0.63 -20.66 -20.43
CA LEU A 427 -0.18 -19.46 -21.14
C LEU A 427 0.25 -19.77 -22.57
N SER A 428 0.96 -20.89 -22.76
CA SER A 428 1.39 -21.39 -24.05
C SER A 428 0.22 -21.83 -24.92
N GLN A 429 -0.74 -22.56 -24.36
CA GLN A 429 -1.97 -22.97 -25.04
C GLN A 429 -2.75 -21.73 -25.53
N TYR A 430 -3.02 -20.77 -24.65
CA TYR A 430 -3.69 -19.52 -24.99
C TYR A 430 -2.93 -18.73 -26.07
N SER A 431 -1.62 -18.57 -25.93
CA SER A 431 -0.82 -17.79 -26.86
C SER A 431 -0.72 -18.46 -28.24
N MET A 432 -0.66 -19.80 -28.29
CA MET A 432 -0.76 -20.56 -29.54
C MET A 432 -2.16 -20.43 -30.16
N GLY A 433 -3.22 -20.45 -29.35
CA GLY A 433 -4.59 -20.17 -29.81
C GLY A 433 -4.70 -18.79 -30.44
N LEU A 434 -4.08 -17.77 -29.83
CA LEU A 434 -4.02 -16.42 -30.39
C LEU A 434 -3.26 -16.38 -31.72
N MET A 435 -2.18 -17.16 -31.87
CA MET A 435 -1.46 -17.28 -33.14
C MET A 435 -2.35 -17.87 -34.24
N TYR A 436 -3.10 -18.93 -33.96
CA TYR A 436 -4.05 -19.52 -34.92
C TYR A 436 -5.25 -18.62 -35.22
N LEU A 437 -5.74 -17.87 -34.24
CA LEU A 437 -6.85 -16.94 -34.44
C LEU A 437 -6.46 -15.76 -35.35
N LYS A 438 -5.26 -15.18 -35.12
CA LYS A 438 -4.79 -13.99 -35.84
C LYS A 438 -3.91 -14.30 -37.06
N GLY A 439 -3.55 -15.56 -37.29
CA GLY A 439 -2.65 -15.97 -38.38
C GLY A 439 -1.19 -15.57 -38.18
N LEU A 440 -0.71 -15.51 -36.93
CA LEU A 440 0.65 -15.05 -36.60
C LEU A 440 1.66 -16.20 -36.74
N GLY A 441 2.40 -16.26 -37.86
CA GLY A 441 3.37 -17.35 -38.13
C GLY A 441 2.74 -18.74 -38.31
N VAL A 442 1.41 -18.81 -38.37
CA VAL A 442 0.62 -20.01 -38.65
C VAL A 442 -0.58 -19.63 -39.51
N PRO A 443 -1.12 -20.54 -40.33
CA PRO A 443 -2.35 -20.27 -41.06
C PRO A 443 -3.52 -20.10 -40.07
N VAL A 444 -4.46 -19.21 -40.41
CA VAL A 444 -5.64 -18.94 -39.59
C VAL A 444 -6.47 -20.21 -39.42
N ASN A 445 -6.75 -20.59 -38.18
CA ASN A 445 -7.60 -21.74 -37.86
C ASN A 445 -8.40 -21.45 -36.56
N PRO A 446 -9.65 -20.96 -36.66
CA PRO A 446 -10.43 -20.58 -35.49
C PRO A 446 -10.88 -21.78 -34.65
N VAL A 447 -11.09 -22.95 -35.26
CA VAL A 447 -11.50 -24.17 -34.54
C VAL A 447 -10.39 -24.63 -33.61
N LYS A 448 -9.17 -24.71 -34.14
CA LYS A 448 -7.99 -25.05 -33.34
C LYS A 448 -7.68 -23.99 -32.28
N ALA A 449 -7.97 -22.72 -32.56
CA ALA A 449 -7.84 -21.67 -31.56
C ALA A 449 -8.83 -21.86 -30.40
N ALA A 450 -10.09 -22.19 -30.70
CA ALA A 450 -11.11 -22.45 -29.68
C ALA A 450 -10.76 -23.67 -28.81
N GLU A 451 -10.27 -24.77 -29.40
CA GLU A 451 -9.78 -25.93 -28.65
C GLU A 451 -8.64 -25.57 -27.67
N LEU A 452 -7.68 -24.77 -28.12
CA LEU A 452 -6.56 -24.30 -27.30
C LEU A 452 -7.00 -23.31 -26.21
N PHE A 453 -8.02 -22.49 -26.48
CA PHE A 453 -8.62 -21.63 -25.46
C PHE A 453 -9.40 -22.45 -24.43
N GLY A 454 -10.08 -23.52 -24.86
CA GLY A 454 -10.73 -24.53 -24.01
C GLY A 454 -9.76 -25.06 -22.96
N ALA A 455 -8.69 -25.70 -23.44
CA ALA A 455 -7.66 -26.26 -22.56
C ALA A 455 -7.06 -25.23 -21.60
N ALA A 456 -6.79 -24.01 -22.08
CA ALA A 456 -6.21 -22.96 -21.24
C ALA A 456 -7.21 -22.42 -20.19
N ALA A 457 -8.50 -22.43 -20.49
CA ALA A 457 -9.54 -22.00 -19.56
C ALA A 457 -9.83 -23.05 -18.49
N ASP A 458 -9.67 -24.34 -18.82
CA ASP A 458 -9.75 -25.46 -17.87
C ASP A 458 -8.60 -25.40 -16.84
N ASP A 459 -7.46 -24.80 -17.22
CA ASP A 459 -6.34 -24.47 -16.33
C ASP A 459 -6.48 -23.07 -15.65
N ASP A 460 -7.71 -22.56 -15.53
CA ASP A 460 -8.07 -21.29 -14.85
C ASP A 460 -7.37 -20.02 -15.40
N LEU A 461 -6.93 -20.03 -16.66
CA LEU A 461 -6.38 -18.80 -17.25
C LEU A 461 -7.50 -17.82 -17.58
N ALA A 462 -7.64 -16.77 -16.77
CA ALA A 462 -8.66 -15.73 -16.90
C ALA A 462 -8.77 -15.12 -18.32
N VAL A 463 -7.64 -14.90 -19.00
CA VAL A 463 -7.64 -14.36 -20.36
C VAL A 463 -8.26 -15.34 -21.38
N ALA A 464 -8.06 -16.65 -21.19
CA ALA A 464 -8.65 -17.68 -22.01
C ALA A 464 -10.15 -17.84 -21.73
N GLN A 465 -10.54 -17.83 -20.45
CA GLN A 465 -11.94 -17.83 -20.02
C GLN A 465 -12.72 -16.67 -20.66
N VAL A 466 -12.17 -15.45 -20.71
CA VAL A 466 -12.81 -14.33 -21.41
C VAL A 466 -12.97 -14.58 -22.91
N ARG A 467 -11.96 -15.18 -23.57
CA ARG A 467 -12.06 -15.47 -25.02
C ARG A 467 -13.11 -16.53 -25.31
N LEU A 468 -13.23 -17.56 -24.48
CA LEU A 468 -14.31 -18.53 -24.58
C LEU A 468 -15.66 -17.91 -24.28
N GLY A 469 -15.77 -17.11 -23.22
CA GLY A 469 -16.99 -16.40 -22.88
C GLY A 469 -17.48 -15.51 -24.02
N ALA A 470 -16.57 -14.78 -24.68
CA ALA A 470 -16.90 -14.00 -25.86
C ALA A 470 -17.36 -14.88 -27.05
N LEU A 471 -16.73 -16.04 -27.27
CA LEU A 471 -17.15 -16.98 -28.31
C LEU A 471 -18.57 -17.53 -28.05
N PHE A 472 -18.88 -17.91 -26.81
CA PHE A 472 -20.23 -18.35 -26.43
C PHE A 472 -21.26 -17.24 -26.54
N LEU A 473 -20.88 -16.01 -26.19
CA LEU A 473 -21.74 -14.83 -26.35
C LEU A 473 -22.08 -14.58 -27.82
N ASP A 474 -21.09 -14.67 -28.71
CA ASP A 474 -21.27 -14.53 -30.17
C ASP A 474 -22.18 -15.64 -30.74
N GLN A 475 -22.19 -16.83 -30.14
CA GLN A 475 -23.08 -17.93 -30.48
C GLN A 475 -24.50 -17.77 -29.90
N GLY A 476 -24.70 -16.82 -28.99
CA GLY A 476 -25.97 -16.57 -28.30
C GLY A 476 -26.16 -17.35 -26.99
N ASP A 477 -25.17 -18.12 -26.52
CA ASP A 477 -25.22 -18.77 -25.20
C ASP A 477 -24.73 -17.82 -24.11
N VAL A 478 -25.60 -16.88 -23.76
CA VAL A 478 -25.35 -15.86 -22.73
C VAL A 478 -25.07 -16.49 -21.36
N SER A 479 -25.73 -17.62 -21.05
CA SER A 479 -25.67 -18.25 -19.74
C SER A 479 -24.28 -18.83 -19.45
N VAL A 480 -23.70 -19.51 -20.44
CA VAL A 480 -22.35 -20.06 -20.36
C VAL A 480 -21.31 -18.94 -20.44
N ALA A 481 -21.53 -17.96 -21.32
CA ALA A 481 -20.65 -16.79 -21.41
C ALA A 481 -20.50 -16.06 -20.06
N MET A 482 -21.61 -15.82 -19.36
CA MET A 482 -21.61 -15.19 -18.05
C MET A 482 -20.82 -15.98 -17.01
N LYS A 483 -20.91 -17.31 -16.99
CA LYS A 483 -20.12 -18.14 -16.07
C LYS A 483 -18.63 -17.96 -16.28
N TYR A 484 -18.18 -17.98 -17.54
CA TYR A 484 -16.77 -17.74 -17.87
C TYR A 484 -16.32 -16.32 -17.53
N PHE A 485 -17.17 -15.30 -17.74
CA PHE A 485 -16.84 -13.94 -17.33
C PHE A 485 -16.80 -13.78 -15.81
N ASP A 486 -17.71 -14.41 -15.06
CA ASP A 486 -17.70 -14.41 -13.59
C ASP A 486 -16.42 -15.08 -13.06
N LEU A 487 -16.00 -16.22 -13.63
CA LEU A 487 -14.71 -16.87 -13.30
C LEU A 487 -13.52 -15.95 -13.57
N ALA A 488 -13.47 -15.34 -14.76
CA ALA A 488 -12.38 -14.44 -15.11
C ALA A 488 -12.38 -13.14 -14.28
N ALA A 489 -13.54 -12.68 -13.84
CA ALA A 489 -13.69 -11.52 -12.96
C ALA A 489 -13.14 -11.80 -11.55
N ARG A 490 -13.27 -13.03 -11.03
CA ARG A 490 -12.63 -13.46 -9.76
C ARG A 490 -11.12 -13.30 -9.82
N HIS A 491 -10.51 -13.61 -10.96
CA HIS A 491 -9.08 -13.37 -11.21
C HIS A 491 -8.75 -11.92 -11.59
N GLY A 492 -9.72 -11.02 -11.55
CA GLY A 492 -9.49 -9.60 -11.77
C GLY A 492 -9.30 -9.20 -13.23
N HIS A 493 -9.67 -10.01 -14.22
CA HIS A 493 -9.41 -9.69 -15.62
C HIS A 493 -10.27 -8.53 -16.14
N LEU A 494 -9.63 -7.52 -16.77
CA LEU A 494 -10.28 -6.28 -17.19
C LEU A 494 -11.46 -6.48 -18.16
N GLU A 495 -11.25 -7.25 -19.24
CA GLU A 495 -12.31 -7.48 -20.25
C GLU A 495 -13.50 -8.24 -19.67
N ALA A 496 -13.32 -9.05 -18.61
CA ALA A 496 -14.40 -9.80 -18.00
C ALA A 496 -15.41 -8.85 -17.36
N TYR A 497 -14.93 -7.89 -16.56
CA TYR A 497 -15.77 -6.84 -15.98
C TYR A 497 -16.47 -6.01 -17.06
N TYR A 498 -15.79 -5.71 -18.17
CA TYR A 498 -16.40 -4.95 -19.27
C TYR A 498 -17.57 -5.72 -19.91
N TYR A 499 -17.41 -7.01 -20.20
CA TYR A 499 -18.51 -7.81 -20.76
C TYR A 499 -19.66 -7.97 -19.76
N LEU A 500 -19.37 -8.21 -18.48
CA LEU A 500 -20.41 -8.26 -17.44
C LEU A 500 -21.15 -6.92 -17.31
N ALA A 501 -20.44 -5.79 -17.45
CA ALA A 501 -21.05 -4.47 -17.45
C ALA A 501 -21.98 -4.25 -18.65
N GLU A 502 -21.56 -4.59 -19.87
CA GLU A 502 -22.39 -4.47 -21.07
C GLU A 502 -23.64 -5.37 -20.98
N LEU A 503 -23.50 -6.61 -20.49
CA LEU A 503 -24.62 -7.51 -20.27
C LEU A 503 -25.62 -6.94 -19.25
N ALA A 504 -25.13 -6.42 -18.12
CA ALA A 504 -25.97 -5.82 -17.08
C ALA A 504 -26.64 -4.50 -17.53
N HIS A 505 -25.95 -3.69 -18.35
CA HIS A 505 -26.47 -2.44 -18.89
C HIS A 505 -27.58 -2.66 -19.92
N HIS A 506 -27.42 -3.68 -20.78
CA HIS A 506 -28.40 -4.02 -21.81
C HIS A 506 -29.51 -4.96 -21.31
N GLY A 507 -29.35 -5.57 -20.13
CA GLY A 507 -30.31 -6.54 -19.59
C GLY A 507 -30.30 -7.87 -20.33
N VAL A 508 -29.11 -8.31 -20.77
CA VAL A 508 -28.93 -9.57 -21.52
C VAL A 508 -28.55 -10.67 -20.54
N GLY A 509 -29.43 -11.66 -20.35
CA GLY A 509 -29.24 -12.80 -19.43
C GLY A 509 -29.64 -12.52 -17.96
N ARG A 510 -29.69 -11.25 -17.54
CA ARG A 510 -30.20 -10.78 -16.24
C ARG A 510 -31.02 -9.51 -16.44
N ASP A 511 -31.81 -9.11 -15.44
CA ASP A 511 -32.52 -7.83 -15.47
C ASP A 511 -31.56 -6.66 -15.57
N LYS A 512 -31.96 -5.63 -16.33
CA LYS A 512 -31.18 -4.40 -16.48
C LYS A 512 -30.94 -3.77 -15.11
N SER A 513 -29.67 -3.57 -14.74
CA SER A 513 -29.29 -2.95 -13.47
C SER A 513 -28.21 -1.90 -13.68
N CYS A 514 -28.59 -0.62 -13.55
CA CYS A 514 -27.66 0.50 -13.69
C CYS A 514 -26.59 0.51 -12.58
N HIS A 515 -26.92 0.07 -11.36
CA HIS A 515 -25.99 0.04 -10.24
C HIS A 515 -24.88 -0.99 -10.44
N VAL A 516 -25.25 -2.20 -10.88
CA VAL A 516 -24.27 -3.27 -11.16
C VAL A 516 -23.40 -2.88 -12.36
N ALA A 517 -24.01 -2.34 -13.42
CA ALA A 517 -23.27 -1.86 -14.59
C ALA A 517 -22.29 -0.74 -14.22
N SER A 518 -22.73 0.28 -13.46
CA SER A 518 -21.89 1.39 -12.98
C SER A 518 -20.70 0.88 -12.18
N ALA A 519 -20.92 -0.05 -11.25
CA ALA A 519 -19.84 -0.65 -10.45
C ALA A 519 -18.82 -1.39 -11.31
N TYR A 520 -19.25 -2.20 -12.28
CA TYR A 520 -18.31 -2.91 -13.17
C TYR A 520 -17.58 -1.99 -14.13
N TYR A 521 -18.26 -0.99 -14.73
CA TYR A 521 -17.57 -0.01 -15.56
C TYR A 521 -16.57 0.83 -14.76
N LYS A 522 -16.91 1.21 -13.51
CA LYS A 522 -15.99 1.87 -12.60
C LYS A 522 -14.72 1.04 -12.38
N ILE A 523 -14.84 -0.26 -12.10
CA ILE A 523 -13.68 -1.16 -11.94
C ILE A 523 -12.82 -1.17 -13.21
N VAL A 524 -13.43 -1.23 -14.40
CA VAL A 524 -12.68 -1.20 -15.67
C VAL A 524 -11.95 0.11 -15.86
N ALA A 525 -12.62 1.23 -15.60
CA ALA A 525 -12.07 2.56 -15.76
C ALA A 525 -10.93 2.85 -14.76
N GLU A 526 -11.09 2.41 -13.51
CA GLU A 526 -10.07 2.54 -12.46
C GLU A 526 -8.85 1.68 -12.72
N LYS A 527 -9.01 0.44 -13.22
CA LYS A 527 -7.86 -0.40 -13.58
C LYS A 527 -7.03 0.16 -14.74
N ALA A 528 -7.60 1.06 -15.53
CA ALA A 528 -6.92 1.68 -16.66
C ALA A 528 -6.14 2.95 -16.26
N GLU A 529 -5.36 2.86 -15.18
CA GLU A 529 -4.76 4.01 -14.49
C GLU A 529 -3.86 4.86 -15.39
N LEU A 530 -3.15 4.23 -16.32
CA LEU A 530 -2.22 4.92 -17.24
C LEU A 530 -2.92 5.92 -18.18
N ILE A 531 -4.21 5.71 -18.48
CA ILE A 531 -4.97 6.63 -19.35
C ILE A 531 -5.85 7.59 -18.56
N SER A 532 -6.31 7.17 -17.38
CA SER A 532 -7.29 7.91 -16.58
C SER A 532 -6.62 8.83 -15.55
N THR A 533 -5.49 8.43 -14.96
CA THR A 533 -5.01 9.05 -13.71
C THR A 533 -3.65 9.75 -13.82
N SER A 534 -3.26 10.35 -12.70
CA SER A 534 -1.97 11.00 -12.44
C SER A 534 -1.16 10.31 -11.33
N PHE A 535 -1.48 9.05 -11.00
CA PHE A 535 -0.75 8.30 -9.95
C PHE A 535 0.75 8.13 -10.24
N PRO A 536 1.20 7.76 -11.45
CA PRO A 536 2.63 7.59 -11.72
C PRO A 536 3.43 8.85 -11.38
N GLU A 537 2.94 10.01 -11.79
CA GLU A 537 3.61 11.28 -11.54
C GLU A 537 3.45 11.75 -10.08
N ALA A 538 2.35 11.42 -9.41
CA ALA A 538 2.16 11.69 -7.99
C ALA A 538 3.15 10.89 -7.13
N ASN A 539 3.29 9.60 -7.42
CA ASN A 539 4.19 8.69 -6.73
C ASN A 539 5.65 9.10 -6.94
N GLU A 540 6.03 9.45 -8.18
CA GLU A 540 7.37 9.96 -8.49
C GLU A 540 7.66 11.28 -7.76
N ALA A 541 6.72 12.22 -7.74
CA ALA A 541 6.86 13.47 -6.99
C ALA A 541 7.01 13.22 -5.48
N TYR A 542 6.22 12.30 -4.92
CA TYR A 542 6.29 11.91 -3.52
C TYR A 542 7.65 11.27 -3.17
N ALA A 543 8.12 10.32 -3.99
CA ALA A 543 9.43 9.70 -3.82
C ALA A 543 10.58 10.71 -3.92
N ASN A 544 10.43 11.75 -4.75
CA ASN A 544 11.39 12.85 -4.87
C ASN A 544 11.34 13.85 -3.69
N GLY A 545 10.34 13.76 -2.81
CA GLY A 545 10.11 14.68 -1.69
C GLY A 545 9.38 15.99 -2.07
N ASP A 546 8.85 16.10 -3.29
CA ASP A 546 8.03 17.24 -3.71
C ASP A 546 6.56 17.02 -3.35
N LEU A 547 6.26 17.26 -2.07
CA LEU A 547 4.93 17.05 -1.49
C LEU A 547 3.86 17.93 -2.13
N GLU A 548 4.21 19.12 -2.60
CA GLU A 548 3.24 20.02 -3.25
C GLU A 548 2.77 19.44 -4.59
N THR A 549 3.70 19.01 -5.44
CA THR A 549 3.33 18.37 -6.72
C THR A 549 2.56 17.08 -6.47
N ALA A 550 3.04 16.27 -5.53
CA ALA A 550 2.39 15.02 -5.17
C ALA A 550 0.94 15.26 -4.72
N LEU A 551 0.73 16.24 -3.83
CA LEU A 551 -0.58 16.61 -3.32
C LEU A 551 -1.53 17.02 -4.46
N VAL A 552 -1.11 17.91 -5.36
CA VAL A 552 -1.95 18.34 -6.49
C VAL A 552 -2.30 17.17 -7.40
N ARG A 553 -1.33 16.31 -7.71
CA ARG A 553 -1.55 15.12 -8.56
C ARG A 553 -2.47 14.10 -7.89
N TYR A 554 -2.37 13.90 -6.58
CA TYR A 554 -3.32 13.07 -5.83
C TYR A 554 -4.71 13.70 -5.76
N MET A 555 -4.82 15.03 -5.63
CA MET A 555 -6.11 15.74 -5.67
C MET A 555 -6.83 15.54 -7.01
N MET A 556 -6.10 15.56 -8.12
CA MET A 556 -6.69 15.26 -9.44
C MET A 556 -7.26 13.84 -9.51
N ALA A 557 -6.54 12.84 -9.00
CA ALA A 557 -7.03 11.47 -8.91
C ALA A 557 -8.20 11.34 -7.92
N ALA A 558 -8.17 12.10 -6.82
CA ALA A 558 -9.23 12.10 -5.81
C ALA A 558 -10.55 12.66 -6.34
N GLU A 559 -10.51 13.72 -7.15
CA GLU A 559 -11.68 14.30 -7.84
C GLU A 559 -12.26 13.36 -8.91
N GLN A 560 -11.43 12.53 -9.55
CA GLN A 560 -11.89 11.48 -10.47
C GLN A 560 -12.62 10.32 -9.77
N GLY A 561 -12.56 10.26 -8.43
CA GLY A 561 -13.26 9.25 -7.63
C GLY A 561 -12.39 8.11 -7.11
N PHE A 562 -11.08 8.14 -7.32
CA PHE A 562 -10.19 7.09 -6.81
C PHE A 562 -10.07 7.19 -5.29
N GLU A 563 -10.52 6.14 -4.58
CA GLU A 563 -10.43 6.03 -3.11
C GLU A 563 -9.00 6.24 -2.61
N VAL A 564 -8.02 5.59 -3.27
CA VAL A 564 -6.59 5.70 -2.92
C VAL A 564 -6.10 7.16 -3.02
N GLY A 565 -6.53 7.89 -4.05
CA GLY A 565 -6.19 9.30 -4.20
C GLY A 565 -6.79 10.15 -3.08
N GLN A 566 -8.05 9.89 -2.72
CA GLN A 566 -8.73 10.57 -1.61
C GLN A 566 -8.03 10.32 -0.27
N ALA A 567 -7.67 9.07 0.03
CA ALA A 567 -6.92 8.71 1.23
C ALA A 567 -5.53 9.37 1.26
N ASN A 568 -4.80 9.40 0.14
CA ASN A 568 -3.48 10.01 0.07
C ASN A 568 -3.52 11.53 0.28
N VAL A 569 -4.48 12.23 -0.33
CA VAL A 569 -4.67 13.67 -0.09
C VAL A 569 -5.02 13.93 1.36
N ALA A 570 -5.96 13.16 1.92
CA ALA A 570 -6.36 13.33 3.30
C ALA A 570 -5.19 13.06 4.27
N TYR A 571 -4.34 12.08 3.98
CA TYR A 571 -3.14 11.78 4.75
C TYR A 571 -2.11 12.91 4.71
N LEU A 572 -1.82 13.46 3.53
CA LEU A 572 -0.87 14.56 3.37
C LEU A 572 -1.34 15.86 4.04
N LEU A 573 -2.65 16.08 4.07
CA LEU A 573 -3.27 17.23 4.74
C LEU A 573 -3.52 16.98 6.24
N ASP A 574 -3.40 15.74 6.72
CA ASP A 574 -3.75 15.39 8.09
C ASP A 574 -2.82 16.09 9.09
N GLN A 575 -3.41 16.95 9.92
CA GLN A 575 -2.68 17.69 10.94
C GLN A 575 -2.56 16.92 12.27
N VAL A 576 -3.25 15.79 12.40
CA VAL A 576 -3.28 14.97 13.62
C VAL A 576 -1.98 14.16 13.74
N LYS A 577 -0.93 14.80 14.25
CA LYS A 577 0.32 14.13 14.64
C LYS A 577 0.18 13.46 16.02
N PRO A 578 0.93 12.38 16.30
CA PRO A 578 0.86 11.70 17.60
C PRO A 578 1.12 12.69 18.75
N LYS A 579 0.28 12.58 19.80
CA LYS A 579 0.24 13.50 20.96
C LYS A 579 1.59 13.64 21.68
N PHE A 580 2.50 12.69 21.49
CA PHE A 580 3.86 12.68 22.04
C PHE A 580 4.93 12.72 20.94
N THR A 581 4.89 13.72 20.08
CA THR A 581 6.03 14.01 19.19
C THR A 581 7.06 14.82 19.96
N ILE A 582 8.37 14.58 19.81
CA ILE A 582 9.44 15.33 20.52
C ILE A 582 9.30 16.85 20.33
N GLY A 583 8.79 17.31 19.18
CA GLY A 583 8.49 18.72 18.91
C GLY A 583 7.33 19.31 19.73
N SER A 584 6.46 18.50 20.32
CA SER A 584 5.40 18.94 21.24
C SER A 584 5.92 19.26 22.65
N LEU A 585 7.06 18.66 23.04
CA LEU A 585 7.75 18.90 24.31
C LEU A 585 8.58 20.19 24.29
N ILE A 586 8.86 20.74 23.10
CA ILE A 586 9.64 21.97 22.90
C ILE A 586 8.73 23.02 22.24
N PRO A 587 8.17 23.97 23.01
CA PRO A 587 7.24 24.98 22.49
C PRO A 587 7.80 25.83 21.33
N SER A 588 9.13 25.98 21.21
CA SER A 588 9.77 26.74 20.13
C SER A 588 9.83 25.99 18.79
N MET A 589 9.57 24.68 18.78
CA MET A 589 9.50 23.85 17.57
C MET A 589 8.06 23.53 17.15
N GLN A 590 7.06 23.99 17.90
CA GLN A 590 5.67 23.93 17.48
C GLN A 590 5.47 24.85 16.26
N LYS A 591 5.48 24.28 15.05
CA LYS A 591 4.94 24.97 13.88
C LYS A 591 3.48 25.32 14.20
N LYS A 592 3.10 26.59 14.11
CA LYS A 592 1.69 26.98 14.16
C LYS A 592 1.00 26.29 12.98
N ALA A 593 0.05 25.40 13.27
CA ALA A 593 -0.72 24.70 12.26
C ALA A 593 -1.29 25.73 11.26
N SER A 594 -0.99 25.53 9.98
CA SER A 594 -1.53 26.35 8.90
C SER A 594 -3.01 26.04 8.74
N LEU A 595 -3.80 27.12 8.70
CA LEU A 595 -5.15 27.24 8.18
C LEU A 595 -6.18 26.15 8.51
N ALA A 596 -7.27 26.59 9.15
CA ALA A 596 -8.52 25.83 9.27
C ALA A 596 -9.04 25.27 7.92
N SER A 597 -8.64 25.82 6.77
CA SER A 597 -8.99 25.30 5.43
C SER A 597 -8.48 23.89 5.17
N ASP A 598 -7.28 23.56 5.66
CA ASP A 598 -6.63 22.28 5.34
C ASP A 598 -7.32 21.14 6.09
N ALA A 599 -7.73 21.40 7.35
CA ALA A 599 -8.51 20.46 8.15
C ALA A 599 -9.92 20.22 7.57
N VAL A 600 -10.58 21.26 7.05
CA VAL A 600 -11.87 21.10 6.34
C VAL A 600 -11.70 20.23 5.10
N LEU A 601 -10.66 20.50 4.30
CA LEU A 601 -10.38 19.75 3.08
C LEU A 601 -10.01 18.29 3.37
N ALA A 602 -9.18 18.04 4.39
CA ALA A 602 -8.84 16.70 4.85
C ALA A 602 -10.09 15.93 5.29
N LEU A 603 -11.01 16.56 6.04
CA LEU A 603 -12.27 15.95 6.45
C LEU A 603 -13.14 15.55 5.25
N ILE A 604 -13.21 16.40 4.22
CA ILE A 604 -13.95 16.10 2.98
C ILE A 604 -13.38 14.84 2.31
N TYR A 605 -12.06 14.75 2.18
CA TYR A 605 -11.43 13.59 1.53
C TYR A 605 -11.47 12.32 2.39
N TRP A 606 -11.32 12.42 3.71
CA TRP A 606 -11.58 11.29 4.61
C TRP A 606 -13.00 10.78 4.48
N THR A 607 -13.99 11.68 4.41
CA THR A 607 -15.41 11.32 4.23
C THR A 607 -15.63 10.59 2.91
N ARG A 608 -15.10 11.12 1.80
CA ARG A 608 -15.24 10.48 0.48
C ARG A 608 -14.58 9.10 0.42
N SER A 609 -13.39 8.96 1.01
CA SER A 609 -12.69 7.67 1.11
C SER A 609 -13.45 6.67 2.00
N ALA A 610 -14.02 7.15 3.12
CA ALA A 610 -14.85 6.34 4.02
C ALA A 610 -16.15 5.84 3.35
N GLU A 611 -16.80 6.66 2.53
CA GLU A 611 -17.97 6.24 1.73
C GLU A 611 -17.63 5.12 0.73
N GLN A 612 -16.37 5.07 0.28
CA GLN A 612 -15.82 3.97 -0.54
C GLN A 612 -15.31 2.79 0.29
N LYS A 613 -15.70 2.70 1.56
CA LYS A 613 -15.42 1.61 2.51
C LYS A 613 -13.94 1.47 2.91
N ASN A 614 -13.17 2.56 2.88
CA ASN A 614 -11.87 2.56 3.54
C ASN A 614 -12.05 2.61 5.06
N VAL A 615 -11.56 1.57 5.75
CA VAL A 615 -11.69 1.39 7.20
C VAL A 615 -10.99 2.50 7.98
N ASP A 616 -9.71 2.76 7.70
CA ASP A 616 -8.91 3.75 8.43
C ASP A 616 -9.43 5.17 8.19
N SER A 617 -9.92 5.44 6.97
CA SER A 617 -10.57 6.71 6.64
C SER A 617 -11.84 6.94 7.46
N MET A 618 -12.62 5.88 7.70
CA MET A 618 -13.85 5.94 8.51
C MET A 618 -13.54 6.21 9.99
N VAL A 619 -12.49 5.58 10.53
CA VAL A 619 -12.03 5.85 11.91
C VAL A 619 -11.49 7.29 12.03
N LYS A 620 -10.71 7.75 11.04
CA LYS A 620 -10.20 9.14 11.00
C LYS A 620 -11.31 10.17 10.90
N MET A 621 -12.33 9.91 10.10
CA MET A 621 -13.53 10.75 10.04
C MET A 621 -14.18 10.88 11.43
N GLY A 622 -14.28 9.78 12.19
CA GLY A 622 -14.73 9.80 13.58
C GLY A 622 -13.83 10.66 14.49
N ASP A 623 -12.50 10.53 14.36
CA ASP A 623 -11.54 11.32 15.14
C ASP A 623 -11.67 12.83 14.87
N TYR A 624 -11.93 13.21 13.61
CA TYR A 624 -12.14 14.60 13.21
C TYR A 624 -13.41 15.18 13.83
N TYR A 625 -14.52 14.43 13.81
CA TYR A 625 -15.75 14.83 14.49
C TYR A 625 -15.57 14.90 16.02
N LEU A 626 -14.82 13.97 16.61
CA LEU A 626 -14.53 13.95 18.04
C LEU A 626 -13.73 15.18 18.47
N GLN A 627 -12.72 15.57 17.68
CA GLN A 627 -11.84 16.71 17.97
C GLN A 627 -12.40 18.06 17.52
N GLY A 628 -13.37 18.08 16.61
CA GLY A 628 -13.85 19.30 15.96
C GLY A 628 -12.84 19.89 14.97
N LEU A 629 -12.16 19.02 14.21
CA LEU A 629 -11.23 19.46 13.16
C LEU A 629 -11.99 19.67 11.86
N GLY A 630 -11.92 20.89 11.31
CA GLY A 630 -12.65 21.27 10.09
C GLY A 630 -14.18 21.38 10.25
N THR A 631 -14.70 21.15 11.45
CA THR A 631 -16.13 21.26 11.78
C THR A 631 -16.30 21.51 13.28
N SER A 632 -17.51 21.84 13.74
CA SER A 632 -17.80 21.85 15.19
C SER A 632 -17.72 20.43 15.77
N PRO A 633 -17.19 20.25 17.00
CA PRO A 633 -17.10 18.94 17.62
C PRO A 633 -18.49 18.31 17.75
N ASP A 634 -18.63 17.07 17.26
CA ASP A 634 -19.88 16.33 17.21
C ASP A 634 -19.62 14.88 17.64
N HIS A 635 -19.88 14.61 18.92
CA HIS A 635 -19.57 13.32 19.53
C HIS A 635 -20.53 12.20 19.10
N GLU A 636 -21.77 12.53 18.73
CA GLU A 636 -22.76 11.56 18.27
C GLU A 636 -22.37 11.04 16.88
N LYS A 637 -21.98 11.94 15.96
CA LYS A 637 -21.45 11.54 14.65
C LYS A 637 -20.16 10.73 14.79
N ALA A 638 -19.28 11.10 15.71
CA ALA A 638 -18.06 10.32 15.98
C ALA A 638 -18.40 8.89 16.42
N ALA A 639 -19.34 8.72 17.35
CA ALA A 639 -19.82 7.41 17.80
C ALA A 639 -20.40 6.58 16.64
N ALA A 640 -21.22 7.20 15.79
CA ALA A 640 -21.79 6.55 14.61
C ALA A 640 -20.71 6.08 13.62
N CYS A 641 -19.66 6.88 13.40
CA CYS A 641 -18.53 6.51 12.55
C CYS A 641 -17.80 5.28 13.12
N TYR A 642 -17.51 5.28 14.43
CA TYR A 642 -16.82 4.16 15.04
C TYR A 642 -17.68 2.90 15.10
N GLN A 643 -18.98 3.04 15.34
CA GLN A 643 -19.92 1.92 15.30
C GLN A 643 -19.97 1.30 13.90
N ALA A 644 -20.09 2.12 12.86
CA ALA A 644 -20.06 1.64 11.48
C ALA A 644 -18.75 0.90 11.15
N ALA A 645 -17.60 1.44 11.55
CA ALA A 645 -16.30 0.78 11.32
C ALA A 645 -16.09 -0.49 12.17
N ALA A 646 -16.67 -0.56 13.37
CA ALA A 646 -16.62 -1.74 14.23
C ALA A 646 -17.52 -2.87 13.69
N GLU A 647 -18.75 -2.57 13.29
CA GLU A 647 -19.75 -3.56 12.86
C GLU A 647 -19.52 -4.03 11.41
N THR A 648 -19.28 -3.10 10.47
CA THR A 648 -19.23 -3.44 9.04
C THR A 648 -17.83 -3.80 8.55
N LEU A 649 -16.79 -3.25 9.18
CA LEU A 649 -15.40 -3.35 8.71
C LEU A 649 -14.46 -4.05 9.72
N ARG A 650 -14.98 -4.44 10.90
CA ARG A 650 -14.24 -5.14 11.97
C ARG A 650 -12.93 -4.46 12.37
N SER A 651 -12.94 -3.14 12.55
CA SER A 651 -11.75 -2.40 13.01
C SER A 651 -11.54 -2.52 14.53
N ALA A 652 -10.41 -3.09 14.95
CA ALA A 652 -10.03 -3.19 16.37
C ALA A 652 -9.84 -1.80 17.02
N GLN A 653 -9.23 -0.85 16.30
CA GLN A 653 -9.07 0.53 16.78
C GLN A 653 -10.42 1.20 17.02
N SER A 654 -11.39 0.98 16.12
CA SER A 654 -12.73 1.52 16.26
C SER A 654 -13.49 0.94 17.45
N MET A 655 -13.37 -0.37 17.67
CA MET A 655 -13.95 -1.05 18.84
C MET A 655 -13.36 -0.51 20.14
N TRP A 656 -12.05 -0.30 20.18
CA TRP A 656 -11.39 0.31 21.34
C TRP A 656 -11.88 1.76 21.57
N ASN A 657 -11.97 2.57 20.52
CA ASN A 657 -12.48 3.95 20.60
C ASN A 657 -13.92 3.99 21.12
N LEU A 658 -14.79 3.10 20.64
CA LEU A 658 -16.18 2.99 21.08
C LEU A 658 -16.28 2.55 22.55
N GLY A 659 -15.43 1.59 22.97
CA GLY A 659 -15.31 1.20 24.38
C GLY A 659 -14.90 2.38 25.28
N TRP A 660 -13.95 3.20 24.81
CA TRP A 660 -13.55 4.43 25.49
C TRP A 660 -14.67 5.48 25.55
N MET A 661 -15.49 5.60 24.50
CA MET A 661 -16.64 6.50 24.48
C MET A 661 -17.71 6.07 25.49
N HIS A 662 -18.06 4.77 25.55
CA HIS A 662 -18.98 4.24 26.56
C HIS A 662 -18.43 4.33 27.99
N GLU A 663 -17.13 4.19 28.19
CA GLU A 663 -16.51 4.37 29.51
C GLU A 663 -16.67 5.81 30.03
N ASN A 664 -16.56 6.81 29.16
CA ASN A 664 -16.58 8.22 29.54
C ASN A 664 -17.94 8.91 29.33
N GLY A 665 -18.89 8.28 28.64
CA GLY A 665 -20.18 8.88 28.31
C GLY A 665 -20.08 10.02 27.30
N ILE A 666 -19.16 9.92 26.33
CA ILE A 666 -18.93 10.95 25.30
C ILE A 666 -19.67 10.53 24.04
N GLY A 667 -20.71 11.26 23.63
CA GLY A 667 -21.50 10.98 22.42
C GLY A 667 -22.42 9.74 22.52
N VAL A 668 -22.27 8.95 23.57
CA VAL A 668 -23.09 7.78 23.91
C VAL A 668 -23.32 7.75 25.41
N ASP A 669 -24.36 7.03 25.84
CA ASP A 669 -24.61 6.82 27.26
C ASP A 669 -23.47 6.04 27.92
N GLN A 670 -23.15 6.46 29.15
CA GLN A 670 -22.08 5.85 29.93
C GLN A 670 -22.51 4.46 30.42
N ASP A 671 -21.82 3.42 29.95
CA ASP A 671 -22.09 2.03 30.32
C ASP A 671 -20.80 1.21 30.38
N PHE A 672 -20.44 0.75 31.58
CA PHE A 672 -19.22 -0.03 31.79
C PHE A 672 -19.32 -1.47 31.25
N HIS A 673 -20.51 -2.04 31.12
CA HIS A 673 -20.68 -3.37 30.53
C HIS A 673 -20.47 -3.34 29.02
N LEU A 674 -21.09 -2.37 28.32
CA LEU A 674 -20.83 -2.18 26.89
C LEU A 674 -19.36 -1.81 26.65
N ALA A 675 -18.77 -0.93 27.47
CA ALA A 675 -17.36 -0.60 27.36
C ALA A 675 -16.46 -1.84 27.45
N LYS A 676 -16.68 -2.71 28.45
CA LYS A 676 -15.96 -3.98 28.58
C LYS A 676 -16.16 -4.86 27.35
N ARG A 677 -17.40 -5.02 26.88
CA ARG A 677 -17.70 -5.83 25.69
C ARG A 677 -16.95 -5.36 24.45
N HIS A 678 -16.89 -4.04 24.21
CA HIS A 678 -16.15 -3.49 23.08
C HIS A 678 -14.63 -3.66 23.21
N TYR A 679 -14.09 -3.53 24.42
CA TYR A 679 -12.69 -3.83 24.69
C TYR A 679 -12.38 -5.32 24.47
N ASP A 680 -13.22 -6.23 24.95
CA ASP A 680 -13.07 -7.67 24.73
C ASP A 680 -13.15 -8.01 23.23
N LEU A 681 -14.11 -7.41 22.49
CA LEU A 681 -14.23 -7.59 21.04
C LEU A 681 -13.02 -7.06 20.26
N ALA A 682 -12.43 -5.94 20.70
CA ALA A 682 -11.20 -5.42 20.12
C ALA A 682 -10.03 -6.41 20.30
N LEU A 683 -9.98 -7.09 21.45
CA LEU A 683 -8.99 -8.13 21.74
C LEU A 683 -9.20 -9.39 20.89
N GLU A 684 -10.44 -9.84 20.72
CA GLU A 684 -10.78 -10.98 19.86
C GLU A 684 -10.41 -10.72 18.40
N THR A 685 -10.63 -9.49 17.94
CA THR A 685 -10.35 -9.08 16.56
C THR A 685 -8.84 -8.96 16.29
N ASN A 686 -8.07 -8.48 17.28
CA ASN A 686 -6.62 -8.34 17.16
C ASN A 686 -5.91 -8.77 18.46
N PRO A 687 -5.76 -10.09 18.68
CA PRO A 687 -5.24 -10.60 19.94
C PRO A 687 -3.74 -10.34 20.14
N ARG A 688 -2.98 -10.07 19.08
CA ARG A 688 -1.53 -9.89 19.17
C ARG A 688 -1.15 -8.46 19.53
N GLU A 689 -1.67 -7.48 18.80
CA GLU A 689 -1.24 -6.08 18.93
C GLU A 689 -2.13 -5.32 19.93
N ALA A 690 -3.44 -5.63 20.00
CA ALA A 690 -4.36 -4.95 20.91
C ALA A 690 -4.29 -5.47 22.36
N HIS A 691 -3.58 -6.57 22.63
CA HIS A 691 -3.53 -7.21 23.95
C HIS A 691 -3.15 -6.26 25.08
N LEU A 692 -1.99 -5.61 24.98
CA LEU A 692 -1.50 -4.73 26.04
C LEU A 692 -2.39 -3.48 26.22
N PRO A 693 -2.75 -2.72 25.16
CA PRO A 693 -3.66 -1.57 25.29
C PRO A 693 -5.03 -1.93 25.88
N VAL A 694 -5.63 -3.03 25.42
CA VAL A 694 -6.94 -3.49 25.92
C VAL A 694 -6.83 -3.92 27.38
N LEU A 695 -5.81 -4.68 27.76
CA LEU A 695 -5.63 -5.12 29.14
C LEU A 695 -5.49 -3.93 30.11
N LEU A 696 -4.73 -2.91 29.72
CA LEU A 696 -4.59 -1.67 30.50
C LEU A 696 -5.91 -0.91 30.59
N ALA A 697 -6.67 -0.82 29.49
CA ALA A 697 -7.98 -0.20 29.46
C ALA A 697 -9.00 -0.95 30.35
N LEU A 698 -9.00 -2.29 30.30
CA LEU A 698 -9.83 -3.14 31.15
C LEU A 698 -9.45 -3.02 32.63
N TYR A 699 -8.15 -2.96 32.96
CA TYR A 699 -7.70 -2.74 34.33
C TYR A 699 -8.18 -1.38 34.86
N LYS A 700 -8.01 -0.32 34.05
CA LYS A 700 -8.51 1.02 34.35
C LYS A 700 -10.04 1.01 34.53
N LEU A 701 -10.77 0.35 33.65
CA LEU A 701 -12.23 0.24 33.70
C LEU A 701 -12.68 -0.49 34.97
N ARG A 702 -12.02 -1.60 35.33
CA ARG A 702 -12.27 -2.32 36.60
C ARG A 702 -12.00 -1.45 37.82
N PHE A 703 -10.91 -0.69 37.82
CA PHE A 703 -10.62 0.26 38.89
C PHE A 703 -11.70 1.35 39.01
N ARG A 704 -12.15 1.92 37.89
CA ARG A 704 -13.25 2.91 37.88
C ARG A 704 -14.57 2.30 38.35
N SER A 705 -14.87 1.06 37.95
CA SER A 705 -16.05 0.32 38.40
C SER A 705 -16.02 0.05 39.92
N TRP A 706 -14.87 -0.37 40.44
CA TRP A 706 -14.63 -0.56 41.87
C TRP A 706 -14.81 0.75 42.65
N TRP A 707 -14.20 1.84 42.17
CA TRP A 707 -14.34 3.15 42.78
C TRP A 707 -15.78 3.66 42.77
N ASN A 708 -16.50 3.47 41.65
CA ASN A 708 -17.92 3.81 41.51
C ASN A 708 -18.79 3.02 42.49
N THR A 709 -18.45 1.74 42.74
CA THR A 709 -19.15 0.90 43.73
C THR A 709 -18.91 1.39 45.15
N ILE A 710 -17.68 1.77 45.49
CA ILE A 710 -17.35 2.30 46.83
C ILE A 710 -17.98 3.67 47.07
N THR A 711 -18.05 4.50 46.04
CA THR A 711 -18.60 5.87 46.15
C THR A 711 -20.11 5.94 45.94
N ASN A 712 -20.80 4.81 45.78
CA ASN A 712 -22.23 4.72 45.44
C ASN A 712 -22.62 5.64 44.27
N GLY A 713 -21.84 5.61 43.19
CA GLY A 713 -22.12 6.40 42.01
C GLY A 713 -23.33 5.88 41.22
N LYS A 714 -23.86 6.72 40.33
CA LYS A 714 -25.12 6.49 39.60
C LYS A 714 -25.01 5.50 38.42
N ILE A 715 -23.80 5.10 38.07
CA ILE A 715 -23.51 4.27 36.88
C ILE A 715 -23.56 2.80 37.28
N LYS A 716 -24.04 1.92 36.40
CA LYS A 716 -24.01 0.47 36.63
C LYS A 716 -22.55 -0.01 36.67
N SER A 717 -22.12 -0.53 37.82
CA SER A 717 -20.81 -1.17 37.94
C SER A 717 -20.79 -2.49 37.18
N ILE A 718 -19.60 -2.91 36.73
CA ILE A 718 -19.39 -4.24 36.13
C ILE A 718 -19.73 -5.27 37.19
N GLN A 719 -20.89 -5.91 37.06
CA GLN A 719 -21.21 -7.12 37.79
C GLN A 719 -20.63 -8.29 36.99
N GLU A 720 -19.69 -9.03 37.58
CA GLU A 720 -19.33 -10.33 37.04
C GLU A 720 -20.59 -11.21 37.14
N GLU A 721 -20.99 -11.84 36.04
CA GLU A 721 -21.94 -12.95 36.14
C GLU A 721 -21.39 -13.90 37.20
N PRO A 722 -22.19 -14.37 38.16
CA PRO A 722 -21.69 -15.29 39.16
C PRO A 722 -21.21 -16.55 38.44
N VAL A 723 -19.89 -16.63 38.22
CA VAL A 723 -19.26 -17.85 37.76
C VAL A 723 -19.53 -18.84 38.88
N VAL A 724 -20.48 -19.75 38.64
CA VAL A 724 -20.73 -20.87 39.53
C VAL A 724 -19.43 -21.66 39.51
N LYS A 725 -18.54 -21.40 40.48
CA LYS A 725 -17.39 -22.25 40.72
C LYS A 725 -17.96 -23.61 41.10
N LYS A 726 -18.00 -24.54 40.13
CA LYS A 726 -18.16 -25.95 40.43
C LYS A 726 -16.91 -26.34 41.23
N ASP A 727 -17.09 -26.74 42.48
CA ASP A 727 -16.02 -27.36 43.25
C ASP A 727 -15.74 -28.74 42.64
N PHE A 728 -14.78 -28.79 41.72
CA PHE A 728 -14.38 -30.05 41.09
C PHE A 728 -13.66 -30.95 42.10
N SER A 729 -14.11 -32.18 42.27
CA SER A 729 -13.27 -33.23 42.88
C SER A 729 -12.11 -33.58 41.95
N LEU A 730 -10.97 -34.06 42.48
CA LEU A 730 -9.79 -34.43 41.65
C LEU A 730 -10.13 -35.42 40.53
N SER A 731 -11.09 -36.32 40.76
CA SER A 731 -11.58 -37.27 39.75
C SER A 731 -12.46 -36.60 38.70
N GLU A 732 -13.32 -35.66 39.08
CA GLU A 732 -14.11 -34.87 38.12
C GLU A 732 -13.24 -33.88 37.34
N TRP A 733 -12.20 -33.35 37.96
CA TRP A 733 -11.22 -32.52 37.27
C TRP A 733 -10.42 -33.36 36.28
N LEU A 734 -9.95 -34.55 36.67
CA LEU A 734 -9.21 -35.43 35.77
C LEU A 734 -10.11 -35.94 34.63
N SER A 735 -11.38 -36.25 34.91
CA SER A 735 -12.34 -36.66 33.88
C SER A 735 -12.70 -35.51 32.97
N ALA A 736 -12.97 -34.32 33.49
CA ALA A 736 -13.28 -33.14 32.68
C ALA A 736 -12.05 -32.65 31.90
N PHE A 737 -10.84 -32.82 32.42
CA PHE A 737 -9.59 -32.56 31.72
C PHE A 737 -9.42 -33.53 30.55
N LEU A 738 -9.56 -34.84 30.79
CA LEU A 738 -9.49 -35.86 29.74
C LEU A 738 -10.62 -35.71 28.72
N GLU A 739 -11.82 -35.32 29.15
CA GLU A 739 -12.99 -35.11 28.30
C GLU A 739 -12.90 -33.80 27.50
N ALA A 740 -12.32 -32.73 28.05
CA ALA A 740 -12.00 -31.51 27.30
C ALA A 740 -10.85 -31.73 26.31
N GLU A 741 -9.87 -32.55 26.70
CA GLU A 741 -8.79 -32.95 25.81
C GLU A 741 -9.32 -33.83 24.69
N LEU A 742 -10.25 -34.77 24.94
CA LEU A 742 -10.98 -35.56 23.93
C LEU A 742 -11.95 -34.73 23.08
N ALA A 743 -12.70 -33.80 23.68
CA ALA A 743 -13.65 -32.93 22.97
C ALA A 743 -12.94 -31.93 22.05
N GLY A 744 -11.71 -31.54 22.37
CA GLY A 744 -10.83 -30.81 21.47
C GLY A 744 -10.50 -31.56 20.17
N TRP A 745 -10.76 -32.88 20.09
CA TRP A 745 -10.63 -33.68 18.87
C TRP A 745 -11.95 -33.92 18.13
N ASP A 746 -13.11 -33.77 18.79
CA ASP A 746 -14.44 -33.92 18.15
C ASP A 746 -14.95 -32.61 17.53
N ASP A 747 -14.40 -31.45 17.93
CA ASP A 747 -14.71 -30.13 17.32
C ASP A 747 -13.84 -29.82 16.08
N TYR A 748 -13.09 -30.81 15.59
CA TYR A 748 -12.67 -30.86 14.18
C TYR A 748 -13.79 -31.50 13.35
N GLU A 749 -14.93 -30.81 13.22
CA GLU A 749 -15.72 -30.96 12.00
C GLU A 749 -14.84 -30.43 10.85
N PRO A 750 -14.49 -31.26 9.85
CA PRO A 750 -13.86 -30.77 8.64
C PRO A 750 -14.94 -30.08 7.79
N ASP A 751 -15.39 -28.92 8.24
CA ASP A 751 -16.27 -28.05 7.46
C ASP A 751 -15.42 -27.25 6.46
N ASP A 752 -15.41 -27.76 5.23
CA ASP A 752 -15.36 -27.06 3.95
C ASP A 752 -14.57 -25.73 3.92
N TYR A 753 -13.25 -25.84 3.93
CA TYR A 753 -12.37 -24.86 3.30
C TYR A 753 -11.76 -25.47 2.03
N GLU A 754 -12.49 -25.33 0.92
CA GLU A 754 -11.88 -25.31 -0.42
C GLU A 754 -11.01 -24.05 -0.53
N ASP A 755 -9.70 -24.28 -0.63
CA ASP A 755 -8.67 -23.29 -0.86
C ASP A 755 -8.84 -22.56 -2.20
N HIS A 756 -8.67 -21.23 -2.16
CA HIS A 756 -8.29 -20.44 -3.32
C HIS A 756 -7.02 -19.65 -3.02
N LEU A 757 -5.86 -20.30 -3.17
CA LEU A 757 -4.74 -19.81 -3.99
C LEU A 757 -3.66 -20.90 -4.19
N ASP A 758 -3.51 -21.28 -5.46
CA ASP A 758 -2.62 -22.26 -6.10
C ASP A 758 -1.21 -22.47 -5.48
N GLY A 759 -0.93 -23.72 -5.09
CA GLY A 759 0.38 -24.34 -5.26
C GLY A 759 1.10 -24.82 -4.00
N GLY A 760 0.60 -25.88 -3.35
CA GLY A 760 1.33 -26.60 -2.31
C GLY A 760 0.73 -27.97 -2.01
N ASP A 761 1.34 -29.02 -2.56
CA ASP A 761 1.00 -30.42 -2.26
C ASP A 761 1.37 -30.72 -0.80
N GLY A 762 0.40 -30.73 0.11
CA GLY A 762 0.57 -31.09 1.51
C GLY A 762 0.36 -32.58 1.73
N TYR A 763 1.45 -33.33 1.85
CA TYR A 763 1.45 -34.64 2.52
C TYR A 763 1.35 -34.38 4.03
N TYR A 764 0.23 -34.73 4.65
CA TYR A 764 0.16 -34.93 6.09
C TYR A 764 -0.29 -36.36 6.35
N GLY A 765 0.65 -37.18 6.79
CA GLY A 765 0.42 -38.50 7.33
C GLY A 765 1.22 -38.63 8.62
N ASP A 766 0.49 -38.93 9.69
CA ASP A 766 0.95 -39.51 10.96
C ASP A 766 1.86 -38.66 11.89
N ASP A 767 1.31 -37.60 12.50
CA ASP A 767 1.94 -36.91 13.65
C ASP A 767 1.05 -36.86 14.91
N ILE A 768 0.03 -37.73 15.02
CA ILE A 768 -0.86 -37.74 16.21
C ILE A 768 -0.22 -38.46 17.42
N ASP A 769 0.74 -39.37 17.19
CA ASP A 769 1.30 -40.21 18.26
C ASP A 769 2.48 -39.57 19.04
N SER A 770 3.10 -38.48 18.56
CA SER A 770 4.28 -37.88 19.22
C SER A 770 3.92 -37.02 20.44
N ASP A 771 2.83 -36.27 20.36
CA ASP A 771 2.55 -35.17 21.30
C ASP A 771 1.91 -35.68 22.62
N ILE A 772 1.17 -36.78 22.53
CA ILE A 772 0.64 -37.50 23.70
C ILE A 772 1.79 -38.13 24.50
N LEU A 773 2.79 -38.68 23.81
CA LEU A 773 3.98 -39.27 24.42
C LEU A 773 4.81 -38.20 25.14
N GLU A 774 4.94 -37.01 24.57
CA GLU A 774 5.70 -35.91 25.16
C GLU A 774 5.05 -35.39 26.45
N SER A 775 3.73 -35.26 26.47
CA SER A 775 2.95 -34.84 27.64
C SER A 775 3.03 -35.85 28.80
N LEU A 776 2.98 -37.15 28.49
CA LEU A 776 3.17 -38.22 29.48
C LEU A 776 4.59 -38.24 30.07
N VAL A 777 5.61 -37.95 29.25
CA VAL A 777 7.01 -37.83 29.70
C VAL A 777 7.18 -36.65 30.66
N ILE A 778 6.55 -35.51 30.41
CA ILE A 778 6.61 -34.33 31.29
C ILE A 778 5.95 -34.63 32.65
N LEU A 779 4.81 -35.33 32.67
CA LEU A 779 4.16 -35.75 33.91
C LEU A 779 5.01 -36.75 34.70
N ALA A 780 5.66 -37.71 34.02
CA ALA A 780 6.55 -38.66 34.67
C ALA A 780 7.80 -37.97 35.27
N LEU A 781 8.39 -37.02 34.54
CA LEU A 781 9.56 -36.25 35.00
C LEU A 781 9.22 -35.33 36.18
N SER A 782 8.06 -34.67 36.16
CA SER A 782 7.60 -33.82 37.25
C SER A 782 7.29 -34.63 38.53
N GLY A 783 6.67 -35.81 38.37
CA GLY A 783 6.46 -36.76 39.47
C GLY A 783 7.79 -37.29 40.06
N ALA A 784 8.76 -37.62 39.21
CA ALA A 784 10.09 -38.06 39.63
C ALA A 784 10.84 -36.94 40.37
N LEU A 785 10.75 -35.69 39.90
CA LEU A 785 11.34 -34.53 40.56
C LEU A 785 10.71 -34.28 41.94
N ALA A 786 9.38 -34.35 42.04
CA ALA A 786 8.66 -34.22 43.31
C ALA A 786 9.07 -35.32 44.31
N PHE A 787 9.22 -36.56 43.85
CA PHE A 787 9.72 -37.67 44.65
C PHE A 787 11.17 -37.46 45.11
N LEU A 788 12.05 -36.97 44.24
CA LEU A 788 13.44 -36.66 44.58
C LEU A 788 13.55 -35.51 45.59
N LEU A 789 12.71 -34.48 45.47
CA LEU A 789 12.63 -33.39 46.44
C LEU A 789 12.11 -33.88 47.79
N TYR A 790 11.08 -34.71 47.80
CA TYR A 790 10.56 -35.35 49.01
C TYR A 790 11.62 -36.24 49.68
N TYR A 791 12.32 -37.07 48.89
CA TYR A 791 13.38 -37.95 49.38
C TYR A 791 14.57 -37.16 49.95
N ARG A 792 14.95 -36.05 49.29
CA ARG A 792 16.00 -35.14 49.77
C ARG A 792 15.60 -34.47 51.09
N ALA A 793 14.36 -34.00 51.22
CA ALA A 793 13.84 -33.40 52.44
C ALA A 793 13.81 -34.42 53.60
N GLN A 794 13.45 -35.68 53.32
CA GLN A 794 13.42 -36.74 54.32
C GLN A 794 14.83 -37.13 54.81
N ARG A 795 15.83 -37.07 53.93
CA ARG A 795 17.25 -37.31 54.28
C ARG A 795 17.82 -36.21 55.17
N GLN A 796 17.46 -34.95 54.90
CA GLN A 796 17.88 -33.81 55.72
C GLN A 796 17.33 -33.89 57.14
N ARG A 797 16.06 -34.29 57.32
CA ARG A 797 15.48 -34.49 58.66
C ARG A 797 16.22 -35.56 59.48
N ARG A 798 16.60 -36.69 58.86
CA ARG A 798 17.39 -37.72 59.56
C ARG A 798 18.78 -37.22 60.00
N GLN A 799 19.46 -36.44 59.16
CA GLN A 799 20.77 -35.87 59.51
C GLN A 799 20.69 -34.79 60.60
N GLU A 800 19.58 -34.06 60.69
CA GLU A 800 19.33 -33.12 61.78
C GLU A 800 19.04 -33.85 63.10
N GLU A 801 18.26 -34.93 63.08
CA GLU A 801 18.04 -35.78 64.26
C GLU A 801 19.34 -36.42 64.78
N GLU A 802 20.23 -36.88 63.88
CA GLU A 802 21.55 -37.42 64.25
C GLU A 802 22.48 -36.34 64.83
N ARG A 803 22.49 -35.13 64.24
CA ARG A 803 23.24 -33.98 64.78
C ARG A 803 22.70 -33.55 66.15
N GLN A 804 21.39 -33.57 66.37
CA GLN A 804 20.80 -33.27 67.68
C GLN A 804 21.19 -34.32 68.73
N ARG A 805 21.22 -35.62 68.37
CA ARG A 805 21.70 -36.69 69.26
C ARG A 805 23.18 -36.55 69.61
N GLN A 806 24.03 -36.22 68.64
CA GLN A 806 25.46 -35.96 68.88
C GLN A 806 25.70 -34.69 69.71
N ALA A 807 24.93 -33.62 69.48
CA ALA A 807 25.00 -32.39 70.27
C ALA A 807 24.54 -32.61 71.73
N GLN A 808 23.52 -33.44 71.97
CA GLN A 808 23.10 -33.82 73.32
C GLN A 808 24.17 -34.65 74.05
N GLN A 809 24.85 -35.57 73.36
CA GLN A 809 25.97 -36.34 73.92
C GLN A 809 27.21 -35.46 74.20
N ALA A 810 27.51 -34.48 73.35
CA ALA A 810 28.60 -33.53 73.56
C ALA A 810 28.31 -32.54 74.70
N ALA A 811 27.06 -32.09 74.86
CA ALA A 811 26.64 -31.21 75.96
C ALA A 811 26.72 -31.91 77.33
N GLN A 812 26.42 -33.21 77.41
CA GLN A 812 26.61 -34.00 78.63
C GLN A 812 28.09 -34.19 78.99
N HIS A 813 29.00 -34.24 78.01
CA HIS A 813 30.44 -34.33 78.26
C HIS A 813 31.09 -32.99 78.67
N LEU A 814 30.54 -31.85 78.23
CA LEU A 814 31.04 -30.51 78.57
C LEU A 814 30.54 -29.98 79.93
N GLN A 815 29.39 -30.44 80.43
CA GLN A 815 28.91 -30.13 81.79
C GLN A 815 29.65 -30.89 82.91
N GLY A 816 30.44 -31.92 82.57
CA GLY A 816 31.27 -32.67 83.53
C GLY A 816 32.65 -32.07 83.81
N ASN A 817 33.11 -31.06 83.05
CA ASN A 817 34.50 -30.58 83.10
C ASN A 817 34.68 -29.05 83.18
N ALA A 818 33.62 -28.30 83.48
CA ALA A 818 33.64 -26.83 83.60
C ALA A 818 33.33 -26.35 85.03
N ASN A 819 33.95 -26.99 86.02
CA ASN A 819 33.99 -26.52 87.41
C ASN A 819 35.44 -26.22 87.84
N VAL A 820 36.21 -25.53 86.99
CA VAL A 820 37.52 -24.95 87.34
C VAL A 820 37.75 -23.68 86.50
N ASN A 821 37.80 -22.54 87.19
CA ASN A 821 38.41 -21.25 86.83
C ASN A 821 37.96 -20.56 85.53
N ALA A 822 37.19 -19.47 85.56
CA ALA A 822 37.52 -18.15 86.10
C ALA A 822 38.61 -17.39 85.32
N ASN A 823 38.15 -16.25 84.79
CA ASN A 823 38.84 -14.97 84.65
C ASN A 823 39.66 -14.64 83.38
N ASN A 824 39.27 -13.47 82.87
CA ASN A 824 39.99 -12.46 82.09
C ASN A 824 39.81 -12.36 80.58
N ALA A 825 39.06 -11.31 80.26
CA ALA A 825 38.97 -10.49 79.06
C ALA A 825 40.32 -10.04 78.44
N GLN A 826 40.40 -10.15 77.10
CA GLN A 826 40.71 -9.12 76.06
C GLN A 826 41.90 -8.13 76.21
N PRO A 827 42.30 -7.37 75.15
CA PRO A 827 42.61 -7.70 73.74
C PRO A 827 43.87 -6.91 73.22
N GLN A 828 44.24 -6.97 71.93
CA GLN A 828 44.73 -5.83 71.08
C GLN A 828 45.12 -6.29 69.65
N GLN A 829 44.50 -5.70 68.60
CA GLN A 829 45.03 -4.69 67.63
C GLN A 829 46.05 -5.25 66.60
N GLY A 830 46.08 -4.92 65.30
CA GLY A 830 45.33 -4.00 64.43
C GLY A 830 46.12 -3.75 63.11
N GLN A 831 45.44 -3.20 62.08
CA GLN A 831 45.91 -2.65 60.78
C GLN A 831 46.33 -3.64 59.67
N GLY A 832 45.94 -3.49 58.39
CA GLY A 832 45.13 -2.51 57.66
C GLY A 832 45.59 -2.48 56.19
N PHE A 833 44.67 -2.53 55.21
CA PHE A 833 44.66 -1.82 53.90
C PHE A 833 43.57 -2.42 52.95
N GLN A 834 42.71 -1.55 52.43
CA GLN A 834 41.69 -1.72 51.36
C GLN A 834 42.08 -0.75 50.22
N PRO A 835 41.67 -0.95 48.94
CA PRO A 835 40.33 -0.55 48.43
C PRO A 835 39.82 -1.49 47.29
N ASN A 836 38.61 -1.47 46.71
CA ASN A 836 37.47 -0.55 46.68
C ASN A 836 36.24 -1.36 46.21
N ASP A 837 35.05 -1.05 46.75
CA ASP A 837 33.75 -0.82 46.11
C ASP A 837 33.28 -1.71 44.93
N MET A 838 32.01 -2.06 44.75
CA MET A 838 30.71 -1.92 45.43
C MET A 838 29.73 -2.57 44.42
N PHE A 839 28.72 -3.33 44.84
CA PHE A 839 27.31 -2.99 44.61
C PHE A 839 26.37 -4.10 45.10
N TRP A 840 25.22 -3.64 45.56
CA TRP A 840 24.24 -4.28 46.40
C TRP A 840 23.27 -5.20 45.67
N ALA A 841 22.86 -6.28 46.34
CA ALA A 841 21.65 -7.04 46.05
C ALA A 841 20.71 -7.01 47.26
N GLY A 842 19.47 -6.55 47.01
CA GLY A 842 18.23 -7.11 47.53
C GLY A 842 18.00 -7.11 49.04
N GLY A 843 17.45 -6.01 49.56
CA GLY A 843 16.58 -6.05 50.73
C GLY A 843 15.18 -6.53 50.31
N GLY A 844 14.71 -7.59 50.95
CA GLY A 844 13.31 -8.00 50.99
C GLY A 844 12.74 -7.79 52.40
N ALA A 845 11.58 -7.16 52.48
CA ALA A 845 10.63 -7.17 53.59
C ALA A 845 9.28 -6.75 52.96
N GLY A 846 8.12 -7.38 53.20
CA GLY A 846 7.76 -8.25 54.31
C GLY A 846 6.97 -7.49 55.38
N LEU A 847 5.83 -6.90 54.99
CA LEU A 847 4.56 -6.67 55.72
C LEU A 847 3.84 -5.42 55.18
#